data_AF-L7MCS0-F1
#
_entry.id   AF-L7MCS0-F1
#
_cell.length_a   1.000
_cell.length_b   1.000
_cell.length_c   1.000
_cell.angle_alpha   90.00
_cell.angle_beta   90.00
_cell.angle_gamma   90.00
#
_symmetry.space_group_name_H-M   'P 1'
#
loop_
_entity.id
_entity.type
_entity.pdbx_description
1 polymer ?
#
loop_
_entity_poly.entity_id
_entity_poly.type
_entity_poly.pdbx_seq_one_letter_code
_entity_poly.pdbx_strand_id
1 'polypeptide(L)'
;ASNFLVKQRAMQCCVMNQAQEDAEMLRSLVVPLEEEIKALKDKLRSTDEQLHVYEAAFTGLVHGLGSGTLGDAVRGGSPAEILSHLDDKLTSLCKGLQAEKASRSDLEMYVAVLNTQKTVMQEDMDQLRKQFQEVCNLLEREKREHSCLKRTWQMANDRFLEAQQAHVRDLARLQAVLTADQQRHLAHLRKVDVPPTSPRKKEGENAVSFAATTTGTNSELVPCPLQEPELQEALHSVSPLPTSSPKAGHRFMALEPRLFSKASTLPGRKSNDRMRSSPADLNACKVSATLLAAKQNHRRSLSSSDLPSDTDNSLSVPAMKGTEDTRSLGDYSGAAITTGGIGLTGDQLSALSDATPEMEARKSLMEVARTDYDDGLGVGKRVVSDKEWRLLEEELKRLRERLCQPCEMCSNYELQLQQVQRDLDRHTKELATARQDLSRERDYRQQLEQRFADSATDVQQQVSELQSRLGASEAALAETQQAHTECSQRANEELSRLHAQLVRLRDEAERLSRENQQLLGRYVAKARQLQDQPINLPDSLEELRFQCLQLQEDLIKVQLDKETLEENLRGQILFLRDQASADMNCKQEIERTLTHEANELRRQLDQLTGIREQLEKERQLREQKEKSLQACEARLAQLTSQLDERVVSLQRGHDQLTTTKEKLEEEVTRLRGRVQTLQTELDNSEAVQRDFVKLSQSLQVELEKIRQSDSEVRWQHEDDVNECNGCKKALHSRKEKPHCNHCGKIFCTECLGRVVRSGPKLRPFAVCNVCHTLLDRDTAPYFSSEPPQTPS
;
A
#
# COMPACT_ATOMS: atom_id res chain seq x y z
N ALA A 1 -5.31 -52.09 9.20
CA ALA A 1 -4.02 -51.45 8.84
C ALA A 1 -4.19 -50.37 7.76
N SER A 2 -4.41 -50.72 6.48
CA SER A 2 -4.33 -49.78 5.35
C SER A 2 -5.19 -48.52 5.45
N ASN A 3 -6.46 -48.61 5.86
CA ASN A 3 -7.32 -47.43 6.02
C ASN A 3 -6.85 -46.45 7.12
N PHE A 4 -6.08 -46.92 8.10
CA PHE A 4 -5.52 -46.06 9.15
C PHE A 4 -4.33 -45.25 8.60
N LEU A 5 -3.44 -45.90 7.83
CA LEU A 5 -2.32 -45.26 7.13
C LEU A 5 -2.76 -44.22 6.10
N VAL A 6 -3.87 -44.47 5.39
CA VAL A 6 -4.44 -43.49 4.43
C VAL A 6 -5.02 -42.28 5.15
N LYS A 7 -5.80 -42.46 6.24
CA LYS A 7 -6.29 -41.34 7.06
C LYS A 7 -5.14 -40.54 7.67
N GLN A 8 -4.09 -41.20 8.15
CA GLN A 8 -2.93 -40.54 8.75
C GLN A 8 -2.16 -39.69 7.72
N ARG A 9 -1.99 -40.18 6.48
CA ARG A 9 -1.42 -39.39 5.37
C ARG A 9 -2.28 -38.20 4.95
N ALA A 10 -3.60 -38.38 4.84
CA ALA A 10 -4.52 -37.29 4.49
C ALA A 10 -4.52 -36.18 5.55
N MET A 11 -4.51 -36.56 6.84
CA MET A 11 -4.45 -35.62 7.96
C MET A 11 -3.11 -34.86 8.01
N GLN A 12 -1.98 -35.53 7.71
CA GLN A 12 -0.68 -34.85 7.60
C GLN A 12 -0.62 -33.85 6.43
N CYS A 13 -1.22 -34.17 5.28
CA CYS A 13 -1.24 -33.27 4.13
C CYS A 13 -2.12 -32.03 4.40
N CYS A 14 -3.27 -32.21 5.06
CA CYS A 14 -4.16 -31.11 5.43
C CYS A 14 -3.50 -30.16 6.46
N VAL A 15 -2.76 -30.69 7.44
CA VAL A 15 -2.01 -29.86 8.40
C VAL A 15 -0.84 -29.13 7.74
N MET A 16 -0.18 -29.70 6.72
CA MET A 16 0.84 -28.98 5.96
C MET A 16 0.27 -27.86 5.09
N ASN A 17 -0.86 -28.10 4.40
CA ASN A 17 -1.50 -27.03 3.62
C ASN A 17 -1.99 -25.90 4.53
N GLN A 18 -2.63 -26.20 5.66
CA GLN A 18 -3.03 -25.16 6.62
C GLN A 18 -1.81 -24.36 7.13
N ALA A 19 -0.71 -25.03 7.49
CA ALA A 19 0.52 -24.36 7.90
C ALA A 19 1.18 -23.55 6.77
N GLN A 20 0.94 -23.91 5.50
CA GLN A 20 1.42 -23.19 4.34
C GLN A 20 0.53 -21.99 3.98
N GLU A 21 -0.80 -22.12 4.12
CA GLU A 21 -1.77 -21.03 4.03
C GLU A 21 -1.58 -20.01 5.16
N ASP A 22 -1.44 -20.46 6.41
CA ASP A 22 -1.14 -19.60 7.56
C ASP A 22 0.22 -18.90 7.38
N ALA A 23 1.22 -19.59 6.81
CA ALA A 23 2.52 -18.99 6.50
C ALA A 23 2.47 -18.08 5.25
N GLU A 24 1.58 -18.30 4.28
CA GLU A 24 1.33 -17.39 3.15
C GLU A 24 0.54 -16.16 3.58
N MET A 25 -0.38 -16.28 4.53
CA MET A 25 -1.07 -15.16 5.18
C MET A 25 -0.11 -14.35 6.05
N LEU A 26 0.76 -15.01 6.83
CA LEU A 26 1.82 -14.32 7.55
C LEU A 26 2.82 -13.68 6.58
N ARG A 27 3.18 -14.32 5.45
CA ARG A 27 4.00 -13.68 4.41
C ARG A 27 3.28 -12.52 3.72
N SER A 28 1.97 -12.60 3.45
CA SER A 28 1.21 -11.53 2.79
C SER A 28 0.97 -10.32 3.69
N LEU A 29 1.21 -10.44 5.01
CA LEU A 29 1.24 -9.32 5.95
C LEU A 29 2.67 -8.87 6.26
N VAL A 30 3.59 -9.80 6.51
CA VAL A 30 4.97 -9.50 6.91
C VAL A 30 5.82 -9.03 5.73
N VAL A 31 5.69 -9.60 4.53
CA VAL A 31 6.50 -9.17 3.37
C VAL A 31 6.16 -7.73 2.96
N PRO A 32 4.90 -7.30 2.83
CA PRO A 32 4.60 -5.88 2.60
C PRO A 32 5.12 -4.97 3.71
N LEU A 33 5.03 -5.38 4.99
CA LEU A 33 5.58 -4.58 6.10
C LEU A 33 7.12 -4.53 6.08
N GLU A 34 7.80 -5.62 5.71
CA GLU A 34 9.26 -5.66 5.53
C GLU A 34 9.70 -4.83 4.31
N GLU A 35 8.93 -4.87 3.21
CA GLU A 35 9.13 -4.04 2.03
C GLU A 35 8.86 -2.56 2.31
N GLU A 36 7.84 -2.20 3.08
CA GLU A 36 7.61 -0.84 3.57
C GLU A 36 8.73 -0.37 4.50
N ILE A 37 9.13 -1.18 5.48
CA ILE A 37 10.26 -0.85 6.38
C ILE A 37 11.56 -0.71 5.58
N LYS A 38 11.77 -1.53 4.55
CA LYS A 38 12.93 -1.42 3.65
C LYS A 38 12.84 -0.16 2.78
N ALA A 39 11.70 0.13 2.16
CA ALA A 39 11.48 1.34 1.38
C ALA A 39 11.58 2.61 2.22
N LEU A 40 11.18 2.58 3.49
CA LEU A 40 11.36 3.67 4.46
C LEU A 40 12.85 3.83 4.83
N LYS A 41 13.59 2.74 5.03
CA LYS A 41 15.05 2.76 5.26
C LYS A 41 15.83 3.23 4.04
N ASP A 42 15.41 2.85 2.83
CA ASP A 42 16.03 3.24 1.56
C ASP A 42 15.72 4.70 1.24
N LYS A 43 14.49 5.18 1.50
CA LYS A 43 14.15 6.61 1.48
C LYS A 43 14.97 7.38 2.51
N LEU A 44 15.08 6.90 3.75
CA LEU A 44 15.85 7.57 4.80
C LEU A 44 17.33 7.69 4.42
N ARG A 45 17.93 6.62 3.90
CA ARG A 45 19.31 6.64 3.36
C ARG A 45 19.45 7.58 2.17
N SER A 46 18.51 7.57 1.23
CA SER A 46 18.52 8.49 0.09
C SER A 46 18.40 9.96 0.53
N THR A 47 17.59 10.26 1.55
CA THR A 47 17.51 11.61 2.14
C THR A 47 18.76 11.98 2.94
N ASP A 48 19.41 11.04 3.62
CA ASP A 48 20.71 11.26 4.29
C ASP A 48 21.82 11.50 3.26
N GLU A 49 21.87 10.74 2.16
CA GLU A 49 22.80 10.94 1.06
C GLU A 49 22.57 12.27 0.36
N GLN A 50 21.31 12.66 0.12
CA GLN A 50 20.96 13.98 -0.41
C GLN A 50 21.37 15.09 0.57
N LEU A 51 21.11 14.94 1.88
CA LEU A 51 21.60 15.86 2.90
C LEU A 51 23.13 15.96 2.87
N HIS A 52 23.84 14.84 2.80
CA HIS A 52 25.30 14.83 2.69
C HIS A 52 25.81 15.51 1.42
N VAL A 53 25.11 15.38 0.29
CA VAL A 53 25.43 16.09 -0.96
C VAL A 53 25.15 17.59 -0.83
N TYR A 54 24.04 18.00 -0.20
CA TYR A 54 23.74 19.40 0.07
C TYR A 54 24.72 20.01 1.08
N GLU A 55 25.09 19.28 2.13
CA GLU A 55 26.12 19.68 3.10
C GLU A 55 27.50 19.76 2.45
N ALA A 56 27.88 18.82 1.58
CA ALA A 56 29.13 18.87 0.84
C ALA A 56 29.16 20.03 -0.16
N ALA A 57 28.06 20.29 -0.86
CA ALA A 57 27.91 21.43 -1.78
C ALA A 57 27.93 22.77 -1.02
N PHE A 58 27.26 22.85 0.13
CA PHE A 58 27.26 24.01 1.01
C PHE A 58 28.66 24.25 1.62
N THR A 59 29.33 23.18 2.08
CA THR A 59 30.71 23.23 2.60
C THR A 59 31.68 23.66 1.50
N GLY A 60 31.50 23.17 0.26
CA GLY A 60 32.26 23.59 -0.91
C GLY A 60 32.02 25.07 -1.28
N LEU A 61 30.79 25.56 -1.18
CA LEU A 61 30.45 26.97 -1.38
C LEU A 61 31.09 27.85 -0.30
N VAL A 62 31.03 27.42 0.97
CA VAL A 62 31.65 28.11 2.11
C VAL A 62 33.19 28.09 2.03
N HIS A 63 33.81 26.98 1.58
CA HIS A 63 35.25 26.94 1.30
C HIS A 63 35.65 27.80 0.08
N GLY A 64 34.82 27.85 -0.96
CA GLY A 64 35.02 28.72 -2.13
C GLY A 64 34.91 30.22 -1.80
N LEU A 65 34.12 30.55 -0.77
CA LEU A 65 34.05 31.87 -0.15
C LEU A 65 35.17 32.12 0.88
N GLY A 66 36.02 31.13 1.15
CA GLY A 66 37.19 31.26 1.99
C GLY A 66 38.14 32.35 1.46
N SER A 67 38.45 33.32 2.32
CA SER A 67 39.14 34.59 2.00
C SER A 67 40.56 34.47 1.39
N GLY A 68 41.09 33.26 1.18
CA GLY A 68 42.41 33.03 0.60
C GLY A 68 42.48 33.15 -0.92
N THR A 69 41.45 32.72 -1.66
CA THR A 69 41.57 32.53 -3.13
C THR A 69 41.62 33.84 -3.94
N LEU A 70 41.11 34.95 -3.40
CA LEU A 70 41.13 36.23 -4.11
C LEU A 70 42.50 36.91 -4.07
N GLY A 71 43.30 36.67 -3.04
CA GLY A 71 44.61 37.29 -2.85
C GLY A 71 45.69 36.78 -3.81
N ASP A 72 45.54 35.55 -4.31
CA ASP A 72 46.49 34.92 -5.22
C ASP A 72 46.09 35.07 -6.69
N ALA A 73 44.78 35.07 -7.01
CA ALA A 73 44.30 35.37 -8.37
C ALA A 73 44.64 36.80 -8.84
N VAL A 74 44.76 37.76 -7.91
CA VAL A 74 45.17 39.15 -8.20
C VAL A 74 46.70 39.27 -8.39
N ARG A 75 47.48 38.26 -8.02
CA ARG A 75 48.95 38.29 -8.05
C ARG A 75 49.51 37.70 -9.35
N GLY A 76 49.31 38.42 -10.46
CA GLY A 76 50.01 38.17 -11.73
C GLY A 76 49.13 37.76 -12.92
N GLY A 77 47.82 37.56 -12.72
CA GLY A 77 46.88 37.39 -13.82
C GLY A 77 46.66 38.69 -14.61
N SER A 78 46.34 38.58 -15.90
CA SER A 78 45.98 39.74 -16.72
C SER A 78 44.64 40.34 -16.26
N PRO A 79 44.37 41.64 -16.52
CA PRO A 79 43.08 42.25 -16.16
C PRO A 79 41.86 41.52 -16.76
N ALA A 80 42.01 40.87 -17.91
CA ALA A 80 40.97 40.07 -18.54
C ALA A 80 40.70 38.76 -17.79
N GLU A 81 41.74 38.06 -17.32
CA GLU A 81 41.61 36.85 -16.49
C GLU A 81 40.95 37.15 -15.14
N ILE A 82 41.33 38.27 -14.50
CA ILE A 82 40.73 38.71 -13.24
C ILE A 82 39.24 39.03 -13.43
N LEU A 83 38.87 39.69 -14.54
CA LEU A 83 37.47 39.96 -14.87
C LEU A 83 36.69 38.68 -15.17
N SER A 84 37.24 37.75 -15.95
CA SER A 84 36.60 36.45 -16.22
C SER A 84 36.34 35.67 -14.92
N HIS A 85 37.33 35.57 -14.04
CA HIS A 85 37.19 34.87 -12.77
C HIS A 85 36.20 35.54 -11.80
N LEU A 86 36.05 36.88 -11.87
CA LEU A 86 35.00 37.59 -11.14
C LEU A 86 33.62 37.35 -11.74
N ASP A 87 33.49 37.25 -13.07
CA ASP A 87 32.23 36.96 -13.76
C ASP A 87 31.78 35.50 -13.56
N ASP A 88 32.72 34.55 -13.52
CA ASP A 88 32.49 33.16 -13.10
C ASP A 88 31.99 33.08 -11.65
N LYS A 89 32.61 33.84 -10.73
CA LYS A 89 32.16 33.92 -9.33
C LYS A 89 30.79 34.60 -9.22
N LEU A 90 30.53 35.66 -9.98
CA LEU A 90 29.23 36.33 -10.04
C LEU A 90 28.15 35.36 -10.54
N THR A 91 28.44 34.62 -11.62
CA THR A 91 27.56 33.62 -12.22
C THR A 91 27.27 32.46 -11.24
N SER A 92 28.28 32.01 -10.50
CA SER A 92 28.13 30.99 -9.45
C SER A 92 27.24 31.49 -8.30
N LEU A 93 27.46 32.72 -7.82
CA LEU A 93 26.62 33.34 -6.78
C LEU A 93 25.18 33.56 -7.25
N CYS A 94 24.97 33.99 -8.50
CA CYS A 94 23.65 34.12 -9.11
C CYS A 94 22.91 32.77 -9.19
N LYS A 95 23.60 31.69 -9.56
CA LYS A 95 23.04 30.32 -9.54
C LYS A 95 22.68 29.88 -8.12
N GLY A 96 23.55 30.13 -7.13
CA GLY A 96 23.28 29.85 -5.72
C GLY A 96 22.06 30.59 -5.19
N LEU A 97 21.95 31.90 -5.46
CA LEU A 97 20.79 32.72 -5.11
C LEU A 97 19.49 32.25 -5.80
N GLN A 98 19.59 31.76 -7.04
CA GLN A 98 18.44 31.23 -7.76
C GLN A 98 17.99 29.87 -7.20
N ALA A 99 18.91 29.02 -6.76
CA ALA A 99 18.61 27.79 -6.03
C ALA A 99 17.98 28.07 -4.65
N GLU A 100 18.49 29.06 -3.91
CA GLU A 100 17.89 29.51 -2.64
C GLU A 100 16.44 29.98 -2.86
N LYS A 101 16.20 30.84 -3.87
CA LYS A 101 14.85 31.30 -4.23
C LYS A 101 13.90 30.16 -4.60
N ALA A 102 14.37 29.15 -5.32
CA ALA A 102 13.57 27.96 -5.61
C ALA A 102 13.23 27.20 -4.32
N SER A 103 14.23 26.87 -3.49
CA SER A 103 14.03 26.17 -2.21
C SER A 103 13.09 26.92 -1.25
N ARG A 104 13.09 28.25 -1.29
CA ARG A 104 12.17 29.09 -0.53
C ARG A 104 10.74 29.01 -1.07
N SER A 105 10.55 29.02 -2.39
CA SER A 105 9.24 28.80 -3.02
C SER A 105 8.67 27.42 -2.66
N ASP A 106 9.52 26.40 -2.67
CA ASP A 106 9.14 25.03 -2.28
C ASP A 106 8.75 24.97 -0.79
N LEU A 107 9.52 25.63 0.10
CA LEU A 107 9.20 25.73 1.53
C LEU A 107 7.88 26.50 1.77
N GLU A 108 7.63 27.59 1.05
CA GLU A 108 6.38 28.35 1.13
C GLU A 108 5.19 27.50 0.65
N MET A 109 5.37 26.66 -0.38
CA MET A 109 4.40 25.65 -0.80
C MET A 109 4.17 24.56 0.26
N TYR A 110 5.23 23.98 0.84
CA TYR A 110 5.11 23.00 1.93
C TYR A 110 4.35 23.57 3.14
N VAL A 111 4.65 24.82 3.52
CA VAL A 111 3.93 25.52 4.60
C VAL A 111 2.46 25.75 4.25
N ALA A 112 2.13 26.07 2.99
CA ALA A 112 0.74 26.18 2.54
C ALA A 112 -0.01 24.84 2.58
N VAL A 113 0.62 23.74 2.15
CA VAL A 113 0.06 22.39 2.23
C VAL A 113 -0.15 21.97 3.69
N LEU A 114 0.83 22.16 4.57
CA LEU A 114 0.72 21.83 5.99
C LEU A 114 -0.37 22.64 6.71
N ASN A 115 -0.51 23.93 6.39
CA ASN A 115 -1.61 24.75 6.91
C ASN A 115 -2.98 24.30 6.39
N THR A 116 -3.06 23.83 5.14
CA THR A 116 -4.28 23.27 4.55
C THR A 116 -4.66 21.95 5.24
N GLN A 117 -3.72 21.01 5.38
CA GLN A 117 -3.89 19.76 6.13
C GLN A 117 -4.31 20.02 7.58
N LYS A 118 -3.66 20.96 8.27
CA LYS A 118 -4.04 21.38 9.63
C LYS A 118 -5.48 21.88 9.70
N THR A 119 -5.92 22.67 8.71
CA THR A 119 -7.28 23.22 8.66
C THR A 119 -8.30 22.10 8.49
N VAL A 120 -8.09 21.18 7.53
CA VAL A 120 -8.95 19.99 7.33
C VAL A 120 -9.02 19.14 8.59
N MET A 121 -7.88 18.84 9.24
CA MET A 121 -7.87 18.08 10.49
C MET A 121 -8.60 18.79 11.65
N GLN A 122 -8.58 20.14 11.69
CA GLN A 122 -9.38 20.90 12.67
C GLN A 122 -10.88 20.86 12.35
N GLU A 123 -11.26 20.94 11.08
CA GLU A 123 -12.66 20.81 10.63
C GLU A 123 -13.20 19.41 10.94
N ASP A 124 -12.43 18.35 10.67
CA ASP A 124 -12.76 16.96 11.01
C ASP A 124 -12.92 16.77 12.53
N MET A 125 -12.01 17.33 13.34
CA MET A 125 -12.12 17.29 14.80
C MET A 125 -13.39 17.99 15.30
N ASP A 126 -13.74 19.16 14.75
CA ASP A 126 -14.94 19.88 15.16
C ASP A 126 -16.22 19.24 14.61
N GLN A 127 -16.15 18.52 13.49
CA GLN A 127 -17.25 17.71 12.98
C GLN A 127 -17.50 16.47 13.85
N LEU A 128 -16.44 15.74 14.24
CA LEU A 128 -16.53 14.63 15.18
C LEU A 128 -17.09 15.07 16.54
N ARG A 129 -16.71 16.25 17.04
CA ARG A 129 -17.30 16.84 18.26
C ARG A 129 -18.81 17.10 18.13
N LYS A 130 -19.27 17.63 16.98
CA LYS A 130 -20.71 17.85 16.73
C LYS A 130 -21.47 16.51 16.68
N GLN A 131 -20.95 15.53 15.95
CA GLN A 131 -21.54 14.19 15.87
C GLN A 131 -21.63 13.53 17.25
N PHE A 132 -20.57 13.62 18.07
CA PHE A 132 -20.57 13.10 19.43
C PHE A 132 -21.64 13.79 20.31
N GLN A 133 -21.77 15.12 20.21
CA GLN A 133 -22.80 15.86 20.93
C GLN A 133 -24.22 15.49 20.47
N GLU A 134 -24.42 15.25 19.18
CA GLU A 134 -25.69 14.80 18.62
C GLU A 134 -26.07 13.40 19.13
N VAL A 135 -25.14 12.44 19.12
CA VAL A 135 -25.34 11.10 19.69
C VAL A 135 -25.67 11.18 21.19
N CYS A 136 -25.00 12.06 21.95
CA CYS A 136 -25.35 12.30 23.36
C CYS A 136 -26.78 12.82 23.52
N ASN A 137 -27.19 13.79 22.69
CA ASN A 137 -28.54 14.36 22.72
C ASN A 137 -29.62 13.32 22.36
N LEU A 138 -29.34 12.42 21.40
CA LEU A 138 -30.21 11.31 21.03
C LEU A 138 -30.34 10.30 22.18
N LEU A 139 -29.24 9.88 22.78
CA LEU A 139 -29.24 8.98 23.94
C LEU A 139 -30.02 9.55 25.13
N GLU A 140 -29.92 10.86 25.38
CA GLU A 140 -30.75 11.49 26.41
C GLU A 140 -32.24 11.55 26.03
N ARG A 141 -32.59 11.73 24.74
CA ARG A 141 -33.97 11.68 24.26
C ARG A 141 -34.56 10.28 24.48
N GLU A 142 -33.87 9.23 24.05
CA GLU A 142 -34.30 7.84 24.27
C GLU A 142 -34.47 7.52 25.76
N LYS A 143 -33.52 7.96 26.62
CA LYS A 143 -33.65 7.81 28.08
C LYS A 143 -34.90 8.50 28.64
N ARG A 144 -35.27 9.68 28.14
CA ARG A 144 -36.51 10.39 28.54
C ARG A 144 -37.76 9.66 28.06
N GLU A 145 -37.75 9.18 26.81
CA GLU A 145 -38.88 8.45 26.20
C GLU A 145 -39.11 7.09 26.87
N HIS A 146 -38.06 6.30 27.09
CA HIS A 146 -38.11 5.06 27.87
C HIS A 146 -38.61 5.31 29.31
N SER A 147 -38.18 6.40 29.94
CA SER A 147 -38.66 6.80 31.28
C SER A 147 -40.12 7.26 31.31
N CYS A 148 -40.65 7.75 30.18
CA CYS A 148 -42.06 8.09 30.00
C CYS A 148 -42.88 6.80 29.80
N LEU A 149 -42.42 5.92 28.91
CA LEU A 149 -43.03 4.63 28.61
C LEU A 149 -43.09 3.73 29.86
N LYS A 150 -42.03 3.71 30.67
CA LYS A 150 -42.03 2.99 31.96
C LYS A 150 -43.13 3.50 32.91
N ARG A 151 -43.37 4.82 32.95
CA ARG A 151 -44.43 5.42 33.77
C ARG A 151 -45.83 5.10 33.24
N THR A 152 -46.06 5.12 31.92
CA THR A 152 -47.37 4.73 31.37
C THR A 152 -47.67 3.25 31.57
N TRP A 153 -46.67 2.36 31.46
CA TRP A 153 -46.81 0.95 31.82
C TRP A 153 -47.10 0.73 33.30
N GLN A 154 -46.43 1.47 34.20
CA GLN A 154 -46.76 1.43 35.64
C GLN A 154 -48.21 1.84 35.88
N MET A 155 -48.66 2.98 35.34
CA MET A 155 -50.05 3.43 35.46
C MET A 155 -51.06 2.43 34.85
N ALA A 156 -50.72 1.73 33.78
CA ALA A 156 -51.57 0.71 33.18
C ALA A 156 -51.68 -0.54 34.08
N ASN A 157 -50.57 -0.99 34.66
CA ASN A 157 -50.53 -2.08 35.64
C ASN A 157 -51.31 -1.73 36.91
N ASP A 158 -51.12 -0.52 37.44
CA ASP A 158 -51.84 -0.03 38.62
C ASP A 158 -53.36 -0.03 38.36
N ARG A 159 -53.81 0.51 37.21
CA ARG A 159 -55.23 0.46 36.80
C ARG A 159 -55.76 -0.96 36.64
N PHE A 160 -54.96 -1.88 36.09
CA PHE A 160 -55.36 -3.28 35.98
C PHE A 160 -55.52 -3.94 37.36
N LEU A 161 -54.61 -3.67 38.30
CA LEU A 161 -54.70 -4.14 39.67
C LEU A 161 -55.88 -3.52 40.43
N GLU A 162 -56.14 -2.23 40.26
CA GLU A 162 -57.33 -1.54 40.81
C GLU A 162 -58.63 -2.15 40.27
N ALA A 163 -58.70 -2.43 38.97
CA ALA A 163 -59.86 -3.07 38.33
C ALA A 163 -60.06 -4.52 38.82
N GLN A 164 -58.99 -5.31 38.93
CA GLN A 164 -59.00 -6.63 39.57
C GLN A 164 -59.53 -6.55 41.01
N GLN A 165 -59.02 -5.63 41.83
CA GLN A 165 -59.48 -5.42 43.21
C GLN A 165 -60.92 -4.91 43.29
N ALA A 166 -61.40 -4.14 42.32
CA ALA A 166 -62.80 -3.73 42.22
C ALA A 166 -63.69 -4.95 41.90
N HIS A 167 -63.33 -5.76 40.91
CA HIS A 167 -64.03 -7.01 40.59
C HIS A 167 -64.08 -7.98 41.77
N VAL A 168 -62.99 -8.14 42.53
CA VAL A 168 -62.98 -8.97 43.76
C VAL A 168 -63.92 -8.40 44.84
N ARG A 169 -63.99 -7.08 45.01
CA ARG A 169 -64.93 -6.43 45.95
C ARG A 169 -66.39 -6.60 45.52
N ASP A 170 -66.68 -6.52 44.23
CA ASP A 170 -68.04 -6.72 43.71
C ASP A 170 -68.45 -8.20 43.74
N LEU A 171 -67.53 -9.14 43.48
CA LEU A 171 -67.72 -10.57 43.74
C LEU A 171 -68.05 -10.83 45.22
N ALA A 172 -67.32 -10.21 46.15
CA ALA A 172 -67.60 -10.33 47.59
C ALA A 172 -68.97 -9.77 47.98
N ARG A 173 -69.39 -8.63 47.38
CA ARG A 173 -70.74 -8.06 47.56
C ARG A 173 -71.83 -8.99 47.04
N LEU A 174 -71.66 -9.55 45.84
CA LEU A 174 -72.59 -10.53 45.28
C LEU A 174 -72.68 -11.79 46.16
N GLN A 175 -71.55 -12.25 46.71
CA GLN A 175 -71.52 -13.38 47.64
C GLN A 175 -72.23 -13.08 48.96
N ALA A 176 -72.19 -11.84 49.46
CA ALA A 176 -72.88 -11.44 50.69
C ALA A 176 -74.42 -11.45 50.58
N VAL A 177 -74.99 -11.41 49.37
CA VAL A 177 -76.44 -11.49 49.12
C VAL A 177 -76.94 -12.94 49.00
N LEU A 178 -76.04 -13.92 48.83
CA LEU A 178 -76.39 -15.34 48.77
C LEU A 178 -76.79 -15.90 50.14
N THR A 179 -77.75 -16.82 50.15
CA THR A 179 -78.15 -17.51 51.39
C THR A 179 -77.07 -18.47 51.88
N ALA A 180 -77.09 -18.80 53.18
CA ALA A 180 -76.08 -19.66 53.81
C ALA A 180 -75.98 -21.08 53.22
N ASP A 181 -77.02 -21.58 52.53
CA ASP A 181 -76.97 -22.84 51.79
C ASP A 181 -76.32 -22.67 50.40
N GLN A 182 -76.60 -21.57 49.69
CA GLN A 182 -75.97 -21.24 48.41
C GLN A 182 -74.47 -20.96 48.56
N GLN A 183 -74.06 -20.27 49.63
CA GLN A 183 -72.65 -20.08 49.98
C GLN A 183 -71.93 -21.42 50.27
N ARG A 184 -72.59 -22.35 50.98
CA ARG A 184 -72.07 -23.70 51.21
C ARG A 184 -71.94 -24.50 49.91
N HIS A 185 -72.88 -24.36 48.98
CA HIS A 185 -72.81 -25.04 47.67
C HIS A 185 -71.66 -24.51 46.81
N LEU A 186 -71.44 -23.19 46.74
CA LEU A 186 -70.29 -22.59 46.06
C LEU A 186 -68.94 -22.94 46.71
N ALA A 187 -68.90 -23.04 48.05
CA ALA A 187 -67.71 -23.51 48.75
C ALA A 187 -67.41 -25.00 48.49
N HIS A 188 -68.44 -25.81 48.21
CA HIS A 188 -68.28 -27.20 47.78
C HIS A 188 -67.72 -27.28 46.36
N LEU A 189 -68.27 -26.50 45.41
CA LEU A 189 -67.75 -26.43 44.03
C LEU A 189 -66.29 -25.95 43.98
N ARG A 190 -65.94 -24.87 44.69
CA ARG A 190 -64.55 -24.39 44.80
C ARG A 190 -63.58 -25.39 45.41
N LYS A 191 -64.05 -26.41 46.14
CA LYS A 191 -63.21 -27.51 46.67
C LYS A 191 -63.03 -28.66 45.68
N VAL A 192 -63.88 -28.77 44.65
CA VAL A 192 -63.76 -29.77 43.58
C VAL A 192 -62.77 -29.32 42.50
N ASP A 193 -62.70 -28.01 42.23
CA ASP A 193 -61.85 -27.43 41.18
C ASP A 193 -60.37 -27.19 41.59
N VAL A 194 -59.98 -27.50 42.83
CA VAL A 194 -58.57 -27.41 43.29
C VAL A 194 -57.93 -28.80 43.30
N PRO A 195 -56.98 -29.11 42.40
CA PRO A 195 -56.29 -30.39 42.43
C PRO A 195 -55.42 -30.52 43.70
N PRO A 196 -55.28 -31.73 44.27
CA PRO A 196 -54.55 -31.93 45.51
C PRO A 196 -53.05 -31.73 45.30
N THR A 197 -52.53 -30.59 45.73
CA THR A 197 -51.08 -30.38 45.84
C THR A 197 -50.53 -31.16 47.03
N SER A 198 -49.41 -31.84 46.79
CA SER A 198 -48.75 -32.72 47.76
C SER A 198 -48.26 -31.96 49.01
N PRO A 199 -48.18 -32.62 50.18
CA PRO A 199 -47.84 -31.95 51.42
C PRO A 199 -46.36 -31.51 51.44
N ARG A 200 -46.11 -30.20 51.37
CA ARG A 200 -44.82 -29.64 51.82
C ARG A 200 -44.84 -29.46 53.35
N LYS A 201 -43.73 -29.83 53.96
CA LYS A 201 -43.57 -29.90 55.43
C LYS A 201 -43.75 -28.53 56.08
N LYS A 202 -44.28 -28.54 57.30
CA LYS A 202 -44.22 -27.41 58.24
C LYS A 202 -42.76 -27.10 58.58
N GLU A 203 -42.34 -25.85 58.47
CA GLU A 203 -41.32 -25.26 59.34
C GLU A 203 -41.68 -23.80 59.64
N GLY A 204 -41.53 -23.42 60.92
CA GLY A 204 -41.25 -22.05 61.36
C GLY A 204 -42.27 -20.95 61.05
N GLU A 205 -43.27 -20.78 61.93
CA GLU A 205 -43.80 -19.43 62.16
C GLU A 205 -42.70 -18.56 62.81
N ASN A 206 -42.54 -17.33 62.34
CA ASN A 206 -42.34 -16.18 63.22
C ASN A 206 -42.63 -14.88 62.47
N ALA A 207 -43.61 -14.13 62.96
CA ALA A 207 -43.91 -12.79 62.48
C ALA A 207 -42.97 -11.77 63.11
N VAL A 208 -42.57 -10.73 62.36
CA VAL A 208 -42.46 -9.35 62.87
C VAL A 208 -42.90 -8.36 61.79
N SER A 209 -43.49 -7.27 62.26
CA SER A 209 -44.11 -6.16 61.55
C SER A 209 -43.15 -5.16 60.88
N PHE A 210 -43.60 -4.63 59.73
CA PHE A 210 -43.78 -3.19 59.47
C PHE A 210 -42.62 -2.18 59.70
N ALA A 211 -42.13 -1.65 58.55
CA ALA A 211 -41.78 -0.25 58.29
C ALA A 211 -40.43 0.37 58.72
N ALA A 212 -40.13 1.44 57.97
CA ALA A 212 -39.36 2.64 58.32
C ALA A 212 -37.89 2.81 57.85
N THR A 213 -37.77 3.21 56.58
CA THR A 213 -37.06 4.44 56.12
C THR A 213 -35.50 4.53 56.10
N THR A 214 -35.08 5.45 55.21
CA THR A 214 -33.84 6.28 55.17
C THR A 214 -32.55 5.69 54.59
N THR A 215 -32.05 6.43 53.57
CA THR A 215 -30.65 6.62 53.14
C THR A 215 -29.85 5.38 52.71
N GLY A 216 -29.07 5.39 51.63
CA GLY A 216 -28.64 6.46 50.74
C GLY A 216 -27.27 6.11 50.13
N THR A 217 -26.84 6.86 49.11
CA THR A 217 -25.53 6.79 48.42
C THR A 217 -25.25 5.61 47.46
N ASN A 218 -25.00 6.01 46.21
CA ASN A 218 -24.02 5.49 45.23
C ASN A 218 -24.07 4.00 44.83
N SER A 219 -24.67 3.75 43.67
CA SER A 219 -24.47 2.54 42.88
C SER A 219 -23.39 2.81 41.82
N GLU A 220 -22.24 2.13 41.91
CA GLU A 220 -21.36 1.94 40.75
C GLU A 220 -21.88 0.78 39.89
N LEU A 221 -21.75 0.95 38.58
CA LEU A 221 -21.95 -0.04 37.51
C LEU A 221 -20.53 -0.49 37.07
N VAL A 222 -20.21 -1.66 36.51
CA VAL A 222 -20.89 -2.78 35.81
C VAL A 222 -19.98 -4.05 36.03
N PRO A 223 -19.98 -5.13 35.20
CA PRO A 223 -21.03 -6.07 34.82
C PRO A 223 -20.72 -7.53 35.26
N CYS A 224 -21.70 -8.43 35.13
CA CYS A 224 -21.43 -9.83 34.73
C CYS A 224 -22.49 -10.33 33.73
N PRO A 225 -22.16 -11.27 32.83
CA PRO A 225 -22.90 -11.46 31.57
C PRO A 225 -24.06 -12.45 31.69
N LEU A 226 -25.03 -12.32 30.79
CA LEU A 226 -26.10 -13.29 30.53
C LEU A 226 -25.98 -13.80 29.10
N GLN A 227 -25.92 -15.12 28.94
CA GLN A 227 -26.38 -15.93 27.79
C GLN A 227 -25.90 -17.38 28.01
N GLU A 228 -26.59 -18.44 27.62
CA GLU A 228 -28.00 -18.72 27.26
C GLU A 228 -28.12 -20.28 27.33
N PRO A 229 -29.33 -20.88 27.27
CA PRO A 229 -29.41 -22.24 26.77
C PRO A 229 -30.41 -22.39 25.62
N GLU A 230 -29.89 -22.89 24.50
CA GLU A 230 -30.63 -23.33 23.33
C GLU A 230 -31.59 -24.48 23.67
N LEU A 231 -32.75 -24.54 23.00
CA LEU A 231 -33.45 -25.79 22.77
C LEU A 231 -34.01 -25.82 21.35
N GLN A 232 -33.79 -26.95 20.69
CA GLN A 232 -33.90 -27.13 19.25
C GLN A 232 -34.99 -28.15 18.90
N GLU A 233 -35.70 -27.88 17.79
CA GLU A 233 -36.45 -28.81 16.93
C GLU A 233 -37.45 -29.84 17.53
N ALA A 234 -38.70 -29.77 17.03
CA ALA A 234 -39.35 -30.94 16.41
C ALA A 234 -40.44 -30.50 15.41
N LEU A 235 -40.33 -30.97 14.17
CA LEU A 235 -41.36 -30.87 13.13
C LEU A 235 -42.58 -31.74 13.46
N HIS A 236 -43.74 -31.46 12.85
CA HIS A 236 -44.49 -32.45 12.05
C HIS A 236 -45.57 -31.77 11.16
N SER A 237 -45.88 -32.43 10.05
CA SER A 237 -46.72 -31.97 8.93
C SER A 237 -48.21 -32.31 9.10
N VAL A 238 -49.12 -31.60 8.40
CA VAL A 238 -50.14 -32.15 7.47
C VAL A 238 -51.21 -31.09 7.11
N SER A 239 -51.48 -30.91 5.81
CA SER A 239 -52.58 -30.08 5.24
C SER A 239 -53.94 -30.79 5.31
N PRO A 240 -55.12 -30.11 5.18
CA PRO A 240 -55.65 -29.84 3.82
C PRO A 240 -56.59 -28.61 3.65
N LEU A 241 -56.92 -28.31 2.38
CA LEU A 241 -58.05 -27.48 1.88
C LEU A 241 -59.36 -28.35 1.80
N PRO A 242 -60.57 -27.85 1.40
CA PRO A 242 -61.08 -26.47 1.20
C PRO A 242 -62.56 -26.23 1.67
N THR A 243 -63.13 -25.08 1.25
CA THR A 243 -64.57 -24.75 0.97
C THR A 243 -65.58 -24.31 2.06
N SER A 244 -66.39 -23.33 1.61
CA SER A 244 -67.75 -22.91 2.03
C SER A 244 -67.93 -21.88 3.16
N SER A 245 -68.58 -20.77 2.77
CA SER A 245 -69.37 -19.82 3.57
C SER A 245 -70.82 -20.39 3.73
N PRO A 246 -71.73 -19.90 4.62
CA PRO A 246 -71.99 -18.48 4.94
C PRO A 246 -72.49 -18.05 6.36
N LYS A 247 -72.45 -16.73 6.59
CA LYS A 247 -73.24 -15.83 7.49
C LYS A 247 -74.00 -16.37 8.73
N ALA A 248 -73.58 -15.92 9.92
CA ALA A 248 -74.32 -15.23 11.00
C ALA A 248 -73.36 -15.03 12.20
N GLY A 249 -73.48 -14.11 13.17
CA GLY A 249 -74.39 -12.99 13.40
C GLY A 249 -74.15 -12.42 14.82
N HIS A 250 -74.09 -11.09 14.97
CA HIS A 250 -74.17 -10.31 16.24
C HIS A 250 -73.21 -10.58 17.44
N ARG A 251 -72.29 -9.62 17.61
CA ARG A 251 -72.29 -8.62 18.71
C ARG A 251 -72.25 -9.12 20.18
N PHE A 252 -71.08 -8.96 20.81
CA PHE A 252 -70.98 -8.52 22.21
C PHE A 252 -69.86 -7.49 22.37
N MET A 253 -70.16 -6.34 22.98
CA MET A 253 -69.16 -5.36 23.41
C MET A 253 -69.15 -5.29 24.93
N ALA A 254 -67.96 -5.26 25.52
CA ALA A 254 -67.74 -4.83 26.90
C ALA A 254 -67.26 -3.38 26.91
N LEU A 255 -67.63 -2.63 27.94
CA LEU A 255 -67.51 -1.17 28.01
C LEU A 255 -66.23 -0.72 28.71
N GLU A 256 -65.64 0.39 28.26
CA GLU A 256 -64.76 1.22 29.10
C GLU A 256 -65.53 2.40 29.75
N PRO A 257 -65.12 2.92 30.91
CA PRO A 257 -65.84 3.96 31.64
C PRO A 257 -65.61 5.38 31.10
N ARG A 258 -66.62 6.24 31.19
CA ARG A 258 -66.56 7.64 30.73
C ARG A 258 -65.95 8.60 31.75
N LEU A 259 -65.18 9.57 31.24
CA LEU A 259 -64.85 10.81 31.94
C LEU A 259 -66.08 11.74 32.02
N PHE A 260 -66.22 12.47 33.12
CA PHE A 260 -67.25 13.50 33.31
C PHE A 260 -66.64 14.91 33.19
N SER A 261 -67.18 15.72 32.28
CA SER A 261 -66.98 17.17 32.24
C SER A 261 -68.10 17.88 32.99
N LYS A 262 -67.80 19.04 33.60
CA LYS A 262 -68.81 20.06 33.94
C LYS A 262 -68.29 21.47 33.67
N ALA A 263 -69.19 22.33 33.23
CA ALA A 263 -68.97 23.75 33.02
C ALA A 263 -70.11 24.57 33.67
N SER A 264 -69.88 25.89 33.72
CA SER A 264 -70.88 26.98 33.68
C SER A 264 -71.25 27.75 34.96
N THR A 265 -71.22 29.09 34.77
CA THR A 265 -72.02 30.17 35.42
C THR A 265 -71.68 30.73 36.82
N LEU A 266 -70.97 31.89 36.81
CA LEU A 266 -71.32 33.24 37.33
C LEU A 266 -72.44 33.44 38.41
N PRO A 267 -72.50 34.56 39.19
CA PRO A 267 -71.74 35.83 39.07
C PRO A 267 -71.22 36.52 40.38
N GLY A 268 -70.27 37.47 40.26
CA GLY A 268 -70.44 38.82 40.85
C GLY A 268 -69.49 39.35 41.96
N ARG A 269 -69.15 40.65 41.81
CA ARG A 269 -68.71 41.67 42.81
C ARG A 269 -67.22 41.79 43.27
N LYS A 270 -66.55 42.78 42.65
CA LYS A 270 -65.69 43.87 43.20
C LYS A 270 -64.91 43.64 44.52
N SER A 271 -63.58 43.82 44.51
CA SER A 271 -62.90 45.10 44.89
C SER A 271 -61.36 45.00 44.77
N ASN A 272 -60.66 46.13 44.91
CA ASN A 272 -59.19 46.26 44.84
C ASN A 272 -58.45 45.76 46.10
N ASP A 273 -57.25 45.19 45.92
CA ASP A 273 -55.95 45.62 46.49
C ASP A 273 -54.89 44.54 46.10
N ARG A 274 -53.60 44.74 45.75
CA ARG A 274 -52.53 45.76 45.89
C ARG A 274 -51.37 45.17 46.73
N MET A 275 -50.12 45.53 46.36
CA MET A 275 -48.80 45.10 46.93
C MET A 275 -48.29 43.74 46.41
N ARG A 276 -47.22 43.69 45.59
CA ARG A 276 -45.74 43.91 45.78
C ARG A 276 -45.05 42.54 45.88
N SER A 277 -43.85 42.29 45.34
CA SER A 277 -42.80 43.21 44.87
C SER A 277 -41.87 42.59 43.81
N SER A 278 -41.36 43.45 42.93
CA SER A 278 -40.08 43.35 42.19
C SER A 278 -39.15 44.47 42.76
N PRO A 279 -37.89 44.75 42.35
CA PRO A 279 -37.13 44.24 41.18
C PRO A 279 -35.59 44.05 41.37
N ALA A 280 -34.88 43.89 40.23
CA ALA A 280 -33.45 44.19 39.98
C ALA A 280 -32.42 43.16 40.51
N ASP A 281 -31.21 43.00 39.91
CA ASP A 281 -30.45 43.89 39.01
C ASP A 281 -29.98 43.25 37.68
N LEU A 282 -29.85 44.09 36.65
CA LEU A 282 -28.88 43.97 35.56
C LEU A 282 -27.95 45.19 35.66
N ASN A 283 -26.65 45.03 35.44
CA ASN A 283 -25.73 46.16 35.40
C ASN A 283 -24.84 46.14 34.16
N ALA A 284 -24.66 47.30 33.54
CA ALA A 284 -23.86 47.51 32.34
C ALA A 284 -23.15 48.87 32.46
N CYS A 285 -21.96 49.04 31.87
CA CYS A 285 -21.26 50.33 31.86
C CYS A 285 -20.70 50.75 30.49
N LYS A 286 -20.55 52.07 30.36
CA LYS A 286 -20.64 52.89 29.13
C LYS A 286 -19.90 54.22 29.37
N VAL A 287 -19.40 55.00 28.40
CA VAL A 287 -19.42 54.98 26.92
C VAL A 287 -18.06 55.53 26.45
N SER A 288 -17.70 55.40 25.17
CA SER A 288 -17.32 56.59 24.35
C SER A 288 -17.31 56.31 22.84
N ALA A 289 -17.66 57.33 22.06
CA ALA A 289 -17.65 57.31 20.59
C ALA A 289 -16.91 58.55 20.07
N THR A 290 -16.39 58.52 18.83
CA THR A 290 -16.44 59.62 17.82
C THR A 290 -15.65 59.27 16.53
N LEU A 291 -16.38 59.29 15.40
CA LEU A 291 -16.00 59.53 13.99
C LEU A 291 -14.86 58.81 13.22
N LEU A 292 -15.19 58.61 11.92
CA LEU A 292 -14.38 58.68 10.68
C LEU A 292 -13.91 57.40 9.92
N ALA A 293 -14.68 57.13 8.86
CA ALA A 293 -14.26 56.93 7.46
C ALA A 293 -13.81 55.54 6.92
N ALA A 294 -14.43 55.18 5.78
CA ALA A 294 -13.87 54.43 4.63
C ALA A 294 -13.38 52.97 4.84
N LYS A 295 -13.75 51.95 4.05
CA LYS A 295 -14.53 51.84 2.79
C LYS A 295 -15.37 50.55 2.82
N GLN A 296 -16.57 50.61 2.24
CA GLN A 296 -17.35 49.42 1.86
C GLN A 296 -16.91 48.95 0.46
N ASN A 297 -16.87 47.65 0.15
CA ASN A 297 -18.03 46.95 -0.43
C ASN A 297 -17.72 45.57 -1.05
N HIS A 298 -18.75 44.73 -0.99
CA HIS A 298 -18.94 43.46 -1.67
C HIS A 298 -18.82 43.50 -3.21
N ARG A 299 -18.53 42.33 -3.80
CA ARG A 299 -19.33 41.63 -4.85
C ARG A 299 -18.84 40.16 -4.90
N ARG A 300 -19.67 39.12 -4.85
CA ARG A 300 -20.80 38.66 -5.70
C ARG A 300 -20.42 38.38 -7.16
N SER A 301 -20.69 37.13 -7.54
CA SER A 301 -20.52 36.49 -8.85
C SER A 301 -21.25 37.20 -9.98
N LEU A 302 -20.83 36.96 -11.24
CA LEU A 302 -21.70 36.44 -12.30
C LEU A 302 -20.90 36.07 -13.58
N SER A 303 -21.59 35.38 -14.49
CA SER A 303 -21.10 34.80 -15.75
C SER A 303 -21.33 35.70 -16.97
N SER A 304 -20.76 35.29 -18.11
CA SER A 304 -21.15 35.57 -19.50
C SER A 304 -20.54 36.77 -20.25
N SER A 305 -19.76 36.42 -21.28
CA SER A 305 -19.85 36.84 -22.69
C SER A 305 -19.74 38.30 -23.17
N ASP A 306 -19.09 38.38 -24.33
CA ASP A 306 -19.23 39.32 -25.46
C ASP A 306 -18.33 40.58 -25.57
N LEU A 307 -17.79 40.68 -26.80
CA LEU A 307 -16.86 41.63 -27.42
C LEU A 307 -17.58 42.95 -27.84
N PRO A 308 -16.88 44.10 -28.10
CA PRO A 308 -16.12 44.28 -29.34
C PRO A 308 -14.84 45.15 -29.32
N SER A 309 -14.18 45.10 -30.49
CA SER A 309 -12.95 45.71 -31.04
C SER A 309 -12.56 47.16 -30.72
N ASP A 310 -11.25 47.43 -30.79
CA ASP A 310 -10.53 48.39 -31.69
C ASP A 310 -9.08 48.59 -31.16
N THR A 311 -7.99 48.81 -31.92
CA THR A 311 -7.71 48.93 -33.37
C THR A 311 -6.22 48.66 -33.69
N ASP A 312 -5.91 48.55 -34.99
CA ASP A 312 -4.63 48.87 -35.67
C ASP A 312 -3.47 47.85 -35.90
N ASN A 313 -3.62 47.13 -37.03
CA ASN A 313 -2.90 47.39 -38.30
C ASN A 313 -1.38 47.04 -38.43
N SER A 314 -1.06 45.98 -39.20
CA SER A 314 -0.41 46.16 -40.53
C SER A 314 -0.27 44.87 -41.37
N LEU A 315 -0.92 44.91 -42.53
CA LEU A 315 -0.96 44.05 -43.71
C LEU A 315 0.36 43.36 -44.18
N SER A 316 0.28 42.12 -44.71
CA SER A 316 0.31 41.86 -46.18
C SER A 316 0.23 40.36 -46.55
N VAL A 317 -0.52 40.04 -47.62
CA VAL A 317 -0.75 38.68 -48.20
C VAL A 317 -0.55 38.77 -49.73
N PRO A 318 -0.14 37.70 -50.45
CA PRO A 318 -1.07 37.01 -51.38
C PRO A 318 -0.93 35.46 -51.28
N ALA A 319 -2.01 34.65 -51.17
CA ALA A 319 -3.00 34.26 -52.19
C ALA A 319 -2.42 33.37 -53.31
N MET A 320 -3.02 32.29 -53.85
CA MET A 320 -4.27 31.52 -53.67
C MET A 320 -4.36 30.55 -54.89
N LYS A 321 -4.75 29.27 -54.73
CA LYS A 321 -5.75 28.57 -55.62
C LYS A 321 -5.86 27.05 -55.40
N GLY A 322 -7.10 26.60 -55.14
CA GLY A 322 -7.79 25.40 -55.68
C GLY A 322 -7.22 23.99 -55.42
N THR A 323 -8.03 22.93 -55.33
CA THR A 323 -9.51 22.77 -55.33
C THR A 323 -9.81 21.35 -54.86
N GLU A 324 -10.92 21.16 -54.12
CA GLU A 324 -11.86 20.00 -54.10
C GLU A 324 -11.26 18.56 -54.12
N ASP A 325 -11.65 17.63 -53.23
CA ASP A 325 -13.04 17.16 -53.12
C ASP A 325 -13.37 16.42 -51.78
N THR A 326 -14.66 16.15 -51.57
CA THR A 326 -15.24 15.57 -50.33
C THR A 326 -15.33 14.04 -50.30
N ARG A 327 -15.20 13.39 -49.12
CA ARG A 327 -16.21 12.44 -48.52
C ARG A 327 -15.74 11.62 -47.29
N SER A 328 -16.50 11.82 -46.20
CA SER A 328 -17.08 10.89 -45.20
C SER A 328 -16.63 9.42 -45.01
N LEU A 329 -16.72 8.99 -43.73
CA LEU A 329 -16.74 7.60 -43.18
C LEU A 329 -15.41 6.82 -43.29
N GLY A 330 -15.05 5.93 -42.36
CA GLY A 330 -15.74 5.40 -41.17
C GLY A 330 -15.29 3.94 -40.94
N ASP A 331 -15.01 3.55 -39.69
CA ASP A 331 -14.65 2.21 -39.21
C ASP A 331 -13.50 1.44 -39.90
N TYR A 332 -12.38 1.24 -39.19
CA TYR A 332 -12.11 -0.07 -38.56
C TYR A 332 -10.90 0.00 -37.60
N SER A 333 -11.10 -0.44 -36.37
CA SER A 333 -10.04 -0.61 -35.36
C SER A 333 -9.43 -2.00 -35.44
N GLY A 334 -8.09 -2.12 -35.57
CA GLY A 334 -7.41 -3.39 -35.34
C GLY A 334 -6.00 -3.53 -35.95
N ALA A 335 -4.97 -3.11 -35.21
CA ALA A 335 -3.63 -3.72 -35.26
C ALA A 335 -2.80 -3.25 -34.05
N ALA A 336 -1.95 -4.13 -33.51
CA ALA A 336 -1.12 -3.86 -32.34
C ALA A 336 0.07 -2.93 -32.64
N ILE A 337 0.46 -2.13 -31.65
CA ILE A 337 1.73 -1.38 -31.67
C ILE A 337 2.83 -2.28 -31.10
N THR A 338 3.81 -2.64 -31.92
CA THR A 338 5.07 -3.25 -31.47
C THR A 338 6.25 -2.36 -31.84
N THR A 339 6.90 -1.79 -30.82
CA THR A 339 8.34 -1.47 -30.78
C THR A 339 9.00 -0.94 -32.06
N GLY A 340 8.97 0.38 -32.25
CA GLY A 340 9.83 1.07 -33.22
C GLY A 340 11.22 1.37 -32.64
N GLY A 341 12.25 0.65 -33.09
CA GLY A 341 13.64 1.04 -32.87
C GLY A 341 14.04 2.18 -33.82
N ILE A 342 14.76 3.19 -33.31
CA ILE A 342 15.25 4.32 -34.10
C ILE A 342 16.42 3.84 -34.98
N GLY A 343 16.14 3.55 -36.25
CA GLY A 343 17.16 3.31 -37.27
C GLY A 343 17.69 4.64 -37.83
N LEU A 344 19.02 4.73 -38.00
CA LEU A 344 19.65 5.82 -38.74
C LEU A 344 19.28 5.73 -40.23
N THR A 345 19.06 6.87 -40.88
CA THR A 345 18.67 6.91 -42.30
C THR A 345 19.87 6.60 -43.21
N GLY A 346 19.60 6.15 -44.45
CA GLY A 346 20.66 5.74 -45.40
C GLY A 346 21.71 6.81 -45.66
N ASP A 347 21.32 8.08 -45.67
CA ASP A 347 22.23 9.22 -45.87
C ASP A 347 23.25 9.38 -44.72
N GLN A 348 22.91 8.93 -43.50
CA GLN A 348 23.79 8.96 -42.32
C GLN A 348 24.83 7.83 -42.33
N LEU A 349 24.58 6.74 -43.07
CA LEU A 349 25.54 5.64 -43.25
C LEU A 349 26.52 5.92 -44.41
N SER A 350 26.07 6.62 -45.45
CA SER A 350 26.95 7.10 -46.54
C SER A 350 28.03 8.06 -46.02
N ALA A 351 27.66 9.01 -45.17
CA ALA A 351 28.59 10.01 -44.61
C ALA A 351 29.71 9.44 -43.71
N LEU A 352 29.62 8.17 -43.29
CA LEU A 352 30.65 7.46 -42.53
C LEU A 352 31.55 6.57 -43.41
N SER A 353 31.26 6.47 -44.71
CA SER A 353 31.95 5.59 -45.66
C SER A 353 32.88 6.34 -46.63
N ASP A 354 32.77 7.67 -46.70
CA ASP A 354 33.62 8.50 -47.57
C ASP A 354 35.04 8.62 -47.01
N ALA A 355 36.04 8.44 -47.89
CA ALA A 355 37.44 8.53 -47.52
C ALA A 355 37.81 9.99 -47.17
N THR A 356 38.44 10.20 -46.02
CA THR A 356 38.93 11.53 -45.65
C THR A 356 40.06 11.99 -46.59
N PRO A 357 40.18 13.31 -46.87
CA PRO A 357 41.24 13.83 -47.75
C PRO A 357 42.67 13.43 -47.34
N GLU A 358 42.90 13.18 -46.05
CA GLU A 358 44.19 12.71 -45.52
C GLU A 358 44.50 11.25 -45.92
N MET A 359 43.51 10.37 -46.06
CA MET A 359 43.73 9.01 -46.55
C MET A 359 44.08 8.99 -48.04
N GLU A 360 43.47 9.86 -48.83
CA GLU A 360 43.75 9.95 -50.27
C GLU A 360 45.12 10.58 -50.54
N ALA A 361 45.49 11.65 -49.81
CA ALA A 361 46.84 12.21 -49.84
C ALA A 361 47.92 11.19 -49.43
N ARG A 362 47.65 10.36 -48.41
CA ARG A 362 48.57 9.29 -47.96
C ARG A 362 48.71 8.16 -48.99
N LYS A 363 47.66 7.89 -49.77
CA LYS A 363 47.69 6.93 -50.88
C LYS A 363 48.56 7.45 -52.03
N SER A 364 48.36 8.69 -52.47
CA SER A 364 49.20 9.32 -53.49
C SER A 364 50.68 9.43 -53.07
N LEU A 365 50.98 9.71 -51.79
CA LEU A 365 52.36 9.70 -51.27
C LEU A 365 53.02 8.31 -51.32
N MET A 366 52.28 7.23 -51.03
CA MET A 366 52.80 5.87 -51.18
C MET A 366 52.94 5.43 -52.65
N GLU A 367 52.18 6.05 -53.56
CA GLU A 367 52.23 5.77 -54.99
C GLU A 367 53.43 6.48 -55.66
N VAL A 368 53.72 7.73 -55.27
CA VAL A 368 54.97 8.44 -55.62
C VAL A 368 56.21 7.72 -55.07
N ALA A 369 56.14 7.18 -53.84
CA ALA A 369 57.24 6.40 -53.25
C ALA A 369 57.48 5.03 -53.92
N ARG A 370 56.66 4.63 -54.90
CA ARG A 370 56.79 3.35 -55.64
C ARG A 370 57.34 3.50 -57.06
N THR A 371 57.47 4.71 -57.60
CA THR A 371 57.84 4.93 -59.00
C THR A 371 59.30 5.29 -59.25
N ASP A 372 60.07 5.63 -58.21
CA ASP A 372 61.51 5.97 -58.34
C ASP A 372 62.40 4.84 -57.79
N TYR A 373 62.63 3.80 -58.59
CA TYR A 373 63.88 3.01 -58.61
C TYR A 373 63.86 2.07 -59.81
N ASP A 374 64.36 2.55 -60.96
CA ASP A 374 64.78 1.69 -62.07
C ASP A 374 66.27 1.91 -62.37
N ASP A 375 66.87 0.83 -62.89
CA ASP A 375 68.24 0.49 -63.26
C ASP A 375 69.37 1.56 -63.29
N GLY A 376 70.59 1.15 -62.94
CA GLY A 376 71.74 2.07 -63.03
C GLY A 376 73.08 1.68 -62.39
N LEU A 377 73.68 0.55 -62.79
CA LEU A 377 75.14 0.34 -62.91
C LEU A 377 76.09 0.62 -61.73
N GLY A 378 77.01 -0.33 -61.49
CA GLY A 378 78.41 0.02 -61.19
C GLY A 378 79.08 -0.74 -60.06
N VAL A 379 79.94 -1.71 -60.42
CA VAL A 379 81.00 -2.20 -59.54
C VAL A 379 82.01 -1.05 -59.32
N GLY A 380 81.79 -0.29 -58.25
CA GLY A 380 82.61 0.86 -57.89
C GLY A 380 84.03 0.45 -57.51
N LYS A 381 85.01 0.85 -58.34
CA LYS A 381 86.43 0.80 -57.97
C LYS A 381 86.64 1.65 -56.70
N ARG A 382 87.57 1.25 -55.84
CA ARG A 382 87.94 2.00 -54.63
C ARG A 382 88.65 3.30 -55.03
N VAL A 383 87.92 4.43 -55.09
CA VAL A 383 88.44 5.77 -55.47
C VAL A 383 88.85 6.61 -54.24
N VAL A 384 89.11 5.95 -53.12
CA VAL A 384 89.54 6.56 -51.85
C VAL A 384 90.60 5.66 -51.23
N SER A 385 91.62 6.25 -50.59
CA SER A 385 92.65 5.46 -49.91
C SER A 385 92.06 4.64 -48.76
N ASP A 386 92.72 3.55 -48.35
CA ASP A 386 92.27 2.72 -47.21
C ASP A 386 92.19 3.49 -45.87
N LYS A 387 92.66 4.74 -45.81
CA LYS A 387 92.47 5.64 -44.67
C LYS A 387 91.18 6.45 -44.81
N GLU A 388 90.90 6.99 -45.99
CA GLU A 388 89.69 7.74 -46.30
C GLU A 388 88.46 6.81 -46.38
N TRP A 389 88.62 5.59 -46.88
CA TRP A 389 87.56 4.57 -46.85
C TRP A 389 87.22 4.15 -45.41
N ARG A 390 88.21 4.02 -44.52
CA ARG A 390 87.95 3.78 -43.09
C ARG A 390 87.31 4.97 -42.38
N LEU A 391 87.71 6.20 -42.71
CA LEU A 391 87.04 7.40 -42.20
C LEU A 391 85.58 7.46 -42.69
N LEU A 392 85.33 7.14 -43.96
CA LEU A 392 83.98 7.05 -44.51
C LEU A 392 83.18 5.90 -43.89
N GLU A 393 83.78 4.74 -43.63
CA GLU A 393 83.13 3.65 -42.89
C GLU A 393 82.82 4.05 -41.44
N GLU A 394 83.73 4.74 -40.75
CA GLU A 394 83.50 5.28 -39.40
C GLU A 394 82.45 6.40 -39.40
N GLU A 395 82.40 7.26 -40.41
CA GLU A 395 81.39 8.31 -40.55
C GLU A 395 80.03 7.75 -40.96
N LEU A 396 79.97 6.78 -41.87
CA LEU A 396 78.75 6.02 -42.18
C LEU A 396 78.28 5.21 -40.98
N LYS A 397 79.19 4.70 -40.15
CA LYS A 397 78.85 4.01 -38.90
C LYS A 397 78.32 5.00 -37.85
N ARG A 398 78.93 6.16 -37.67
CA ARG A 398 78.43 7.26 -36.81
C ARG A 398 77.11 7.85 -37.30
N LEU A 399 76.92 7.99 -38.61
CA LEU A 399 75.66 8.45 -39.21
C LEU A 399 74.59 7.38 -39.08
N ARG A 400 74.91 6.09 -39.25
CA ARG A 400 74.01 4.98 -38.94
C ARG A 400 73.67 4.94 -37.46
N GLU A 401 74.62 5.13 -36.55
CA GLU A 401 74.38 5.22 -35.10
C GLU A 401 73.46 6.40 -34.77
N ARG A 402 73.61 7.57 -35.41
CA ARG A 402 72.71 8.73 -35.24
C ARG A 402 71.33 8.57 -35.88
N LEU A 403 71.23 7.87 -37.01
CA LEU A 403 69.96 7.58 -37.69
C LEU A 403 69.21 6.39 -37.08
N CYS A 404 69.91 5.49 -36.39
CA CYS A 404 69.34 4.39 -35.61
C CYS A 404 69.07 4.78 -34.15
N GLN A 405 69.41 6.00 -33.71
CA GLN A 405 68.88 6.53 -32.47
C GLN A 405 67.38 6.84 -32.66
N PRO A 406 66.49 6.34 -31.78
CA PRO A 406 65.07 6.64 -31.87
C PRO A 406 64.86 8.14 -31.71
N CYS A 407 64.17 8.77 -32.66
CA CYS A 407 63.91 10.20 -32.63
C CYS A 407 63.08 10.55 -31.39
N GLU A 408 63.68 11.29 -30.45
CA GLU A 408 63.05 11.64 -29.15
C GLU A 408 61.73 12.37 -29.34
N MET A 409 61.63 13.24 -30.36
CA MET A 409 60.38 13.92 -30.72
C MET A 409 59.31 12.93 -31.20
N CYS A 410 59.65 11.97 -32.06
CA CYS A 410 58.71 10.95 -32.53
C CYS A 410 58.26 10.03 -31.38
N SER A 411 59.18 9.64 -30.49
CA SER A 411 58.86 8.85 -29.30
C SER A 411 57.95 9.61 -28.33
N ASN A 412 58.15 10.93 -28.17
CA ASN A 412 57.29 11.78 -27.37
C ASN A 412 55.88 11.91 -27.99
N TYR A 413 55.78 12.15 -29.31
CA TYR A 413 54.49 12.17 -30.00
C TYR A 413 53.78 10.81 -29.99
N GLU A 414 54.51 9.71 -30.09
CA GLU A 414 53.95 8.36 -29.95
C GLU A 414 53.40 8.14 -28.52
N LEU A 415 54.15 8.55 -27.49
CA LEU A 415 53.70 8.46 -26.10
C LEU A 415 52.44 9.33 -25.85
N GLN A 416 52.41 10.56 -26.38
CA GLN A 416 51.25 11.44 -26.34
C GLN A 416 50.04 10.82 -27.06
N LEU A 417 50.23 10.27 -28.26
CA LEU A 417 49.16 9.62 -29.03
C LEU A 417 48.61 8.39 -28.30
N GLN A 418 49.48 7.54 -27.74
CA GLN A 418 49.07 6.41 -26.91
C GLN A 418 48.33 6.87 -25.65
N GLN A 419 48.68 8.01 -25.06
CA GLN A 419 47.97 8.56 -23.91
C GLN A 419 46.58 9.07 -24.29
N VAL A 420 46.45 9.83 -25.39
CA VAL A 420 45.15 10.25 -25.95
C VAL A 420 44.28 9.04 -26.31
N GLN A 421 44.85 7.96 -26.85
CA GLN A 421 44.12 6.70 -27.10
C GLN A 421 43.60 6.05 -25.81
N ARG A 422 44.43 5.98 -24.76
CA ARG A 422 44.01 5.44 -23.44
C ARG A 422 42.91 6.31 -22.79
N ASP A 423 43.01 7.63 -22.91
CA ASP A 423 41.99 8.55 -22.41
C ASP A 423 40.69 8.48 -23.22
N LEU A 424 40.77 8.31 -24.55
CA LEU A 424 39.60 8.05 -25.39
C LEU A 424 38.92 6.73 -25.03
N ASP A 425 39.67 5.64 -24.86
CA ASP A 425 39.15 4.34 -24.42
C ASP A 425 38.48 4.43 -23.04
N ARG A 426 39.07 5.20 -22.12
CA ARG A 426 38.53 5.47 -20.79
C ARG A 426 37.20 6.23 -20.89
N HIS A 427 37.17 7.36 -21.59
CA HIS A 427 35.96 8.15 -21.78
C HIS A 427 34.87 7.41 -22.56
N THR A 428 35.23 6.52 -23.49
CA THR A 428 34.27 5.68 -24.21
C THR A 428 33.61 4.65 -23.30
N LYS A 429 34.37 4.09 -22.34
CA LYS A 429 33.82 3.21 -21.28
C LYS A 429 32.95 3.97 -20.29
N GLU A 430 33.39 5.13 -19.82
CA GLU A 430 32.63 6.03 -18.93
C GLU A 430 31.30 6.47 -19.59
N LEU A 431 31.32 6.78 -20.90
CA LEU A 431 30.12 7.09 -21.68
C LEU A 431 29.19 5.88 -21.85
N ALA A 432 29.74 4.68 -22.02
CA ALA A 432 28.95 3.45 -22.12
C ALA A 432 28.24 3.11 -20.80
N THR A 433 28.92 3.24 -19.65
CA THR A 433 28.30 3.06 -18.33
C THR A 433 27.24 4.13 -18.07
N ALA A 434 27.54 5.41 -18.33
CA ALA A 434 26.58 6.49 -18.16
C ALA A 434 25.32 6.31 -19.05
N ARG A 435 25.47 5.79 -20.28
CA ARG A 435 24.33 5.42 -21.14
C ARG A 435 23.51 4.26 -20.58
N GLN A 436 24.17 3.25 -20.00
CA GLN A 436 23.48 2.11 -19.37
C GLN A 436 22.69 2.56 -18.14
N ASP A 437 23.29 3.38 -17.27
CA ASP A 437 22.64 3.86 -16.05
C ASP A 437 21.49 4.83 -16.38
N LEU A 438 21.66 5.70 -17.40
CA LEU A 438 20.58 6.55 -17.89
C LEU A 438 19.43 5.74 -18.55
N SER A 439 19.71 4.57 -19.12
CA SER A 439 18.66 3.64 -19.57
C SER A 439 17.91 3.03 -18.38
N ARG A 440 18.63 2.53 -17.37
CA ARG A 440 18.04 1.98 -16.14
C ARG A 440 17.17 2.99 -15.43
N GLU A 441 17.61 4.24 -15.34
CA GLU A 441 16.85 5.33 -14.71
C GLU A 441 15.58 5.68 -15.49
N ARG A 442 15.63 5.63 -16.83
CA ARG A 442 14.42 5.75 -17.67
C ARG A 442 13.43 4.61 -17.43
N ASP A 443 13.91 3.37 -17.42
CA ASP A 443 13.07 2.19 -17.22
C ASP A 443 12.45 2.19 -15.81
N TYR A 444 13.22 2.58 -14.79
CA TYR A 444 12.77 2.74 -13.41
C TYR A 444 11.73 3.86 -13.28
N ARG A 445 12.00 5.02 -13.88
CA ARG A 445 11.06 6.15 -13.91
C ARG A 445 9.75 5.78 -14.61
N GLN A 446 9.81 5.09 -15.75
CA GLN A 446 8.62 4.65 -16.47
C GLN A 446 7.81 3.63 -15.65
N GLN A 447 8.46 2.73 -14.91
CA GLN A 447 7.78 1.82 -13.97
C GLN A 447 7.14 2.56 -12.80
N LEU A 448 7.78 3.59 -12.25
CA LEU A 448 7.18 4.44 -11.22
C LEU A 448 5.98 5.22 -11.75
N GLU A 449 6.11 5.87 -12.91
CA GLU A 449 5.03 6.62 -13.56
C GLU A 449 3.84 5.71 -13.88
N GLN A 450 4.08 4.48 -14.34
CA GLN A 450 3.02 3.46 -14.51
C GLN A 450 2.36 3.09 -13.19
N ARG A 451 3.12 2.77 -12.13
CA ARG A 451 2.55 2.42 -10.80
C ARG A 451 1.73 3.57 -10.21
N PHE A 452 2.15 4.81 -10.40
CA PHE A 452 1.37 5.99 -9.98
C PHE A 452 0.10 6.16 -10.83
N ALA A 453 0.15 5.88 -12.13
CA ALA A 453 -1.03 5.89 -12.99
C ALA A 453 -2.03 4.79 -12.59
N ASP A 454 -1.57 3.54 -12.39
CA ASP A 454 -2.37 2.41 -11.94
C ASP A 454 -3.05 2.73 -10.59
N SER A 455 -2.26 3.15 -9.60
CA SER A 455 -2.76 3.55 -8.27
C SER A 455 -3.74 4.73 -8.33
N ALA A 456 -3.51 5.72 -9.19
CA ALA A 456 -4.46 6.82 -9.41
C ALA A 456 -5.78 6.31 -10.03
N THR A 457 -5.73 5.35 -10.96
CA THR A 457 -6.95 4.74 -11.50
C THR A 457 -7.71 3.89 -10.48
N ASP A 458 -7.01 3.16 -9.61
CA ASP A 458 -7.63 2.38 -8.52
C ASP A 458 -8.32 3.29 -7.50
N VAL A 459 -7.66 4.37 -7.06
CA VAL A 459 -8.25 5.37 -6.17
C VAL A 459 -9.44 6.06 -6.84
N GLN A 460 -9.34 6.40 -8.13
CA GLN A 460 -10.46 6.99 -8.87
C GLN A 460 -11.66 6.03 -8.99
N GLN A 461 -11.43 4.73 -9.17
CA GLN A 461 -12.48 3.70 -9.15
C GLN A 461 -13.13 3.59 -7.78
N GLN A 462 -12.34 3.50 -6.69
CA GLN A 462 -12.84 3.44 -5.32
C GLN A 462 -13.67 4.68 -4.96
N VAL A 463 -13.21 5.89 -5.31
CA VAL A 463 -13.97 7.14 -5.12
C VAL A 463 -15.28 7.11 -5.89
N SER A 464 -15.28 6.61 -7.14
CA SER A 464 -16.49 6.50 -7.96
C SER A 464 -17.50 5.49 -7.40
N GLU A 465 -17.03 4.36 -6.87
CA GLU A 465 -17.88 3.37 -6.19
C GLU A 465 -18.47 3.95 -4.89
N LEU A 466 -17.66 4.60 -4.06
CA LEU A 466 -18.12 5.23 -2.82
C LEU A 466 -19.13 6.35 -3.09
N GLN A 467 -18.93 7.16 -4.14
CA GLN A 467 -19.90 8.16 -4.58
C GLN A 467 -21.22 7.53 -5.05
N SER A 468 -21.17 6.43 -5.81
CA SER A 468 -22.36 5.69 -6.23
C SER A 468 -23.12 5.10 -5.04
N ARG A 469 -22.41 4.50 -4.09
CA ARG A 469 -22.98 3.95 -2.85
C ARG A 469 -23.56 5.03 -1.94
N LEU A 470 -22.90 6.19 -1.83
CA LEU A 470 -23.41 7.34 -1.09
C LEU A 470 -24.72 7.83 -1.71
N GLY A 471 -24.74 8.11 -3.01
CA GLY A 471 -25.95 8.55 -3.71
C GLY A 471 -27.12 7.57 -3.62
N ALA A 472 -26.84 6.25 -3.67
CA ALA A 472 -27.85 5.22 -3.43
C ALA A 472 -28.39 5.24 -2.00
N SER A 473 -27.53 5.46 -1.00
CA SER A 473 -27.94 5.57 0.41
C SER A 473 -28.72 6.86 0.70
N GLU A 474 -28.37 7.98 0.05
CA GLU A 474 -29.09 9.25 0.14
C GLU A 474 -30.49 9.14 -0.49
N ALA A 475 -30.60 8.47 -1.66
CA ALA A 475 -31.88 8.20 -2.30
C ALA A 475 -32.79 7.32 -1.42
N ALA A 476 -32.26 6.22 -0.86
CA ALA A 476 -33.01 5.34 0.04
C ALA A 476 -33.44 6.06 1.35
N LEU A 477 -32.59 6.95 1.87
CA LEU A 477 -32.93 7.78 3.03
C LEU A 477 -34.06 8.77 2.69
N ALA A 478 -34.00 9.42 1.52
CA ALA A 478 -35.04 10.34 1.06
C ALA A 478 -36.38 9.64 0.85
N GLU A 479 -36.39 8.45 0.23
CA GLU A 479 -37.58 7.61 0.07
C GLU A 479 -38.17 7.20 1.44
N THR A 480 -37.32 6.77 2.37
CA THR A 480 -37.74 6.41 3.73
C THR A 480 -38.32 7.60 4.49
N GLN A 481 -37.72 8.79 4.36
CA GLN A 481 -38.24 10.03 4.95
C GLN A 481 -39.60 10.41 4.35
N GLN A 482 -39.75 10.33 3.02
CA GLN A 482 -41.02 10.58 2.35
C GLN A 482 -42.09 9.60 2.86
N ALA A 483 -41.83 8.29 2.83
CA ALA A 483 -42.75 7.26 3.30
C ALA A 483 -43.15 7.47 4.77
N HIS A 484 -42.23 7.89 5.63
CA HIS A 484 -42.53 8.25 7.02
C HIS A 484 -43.45 9.48 7.12
N THR A 485 -43.20 10.55 6.34
CA THR A 485 -44.08 11.73 6.33
C THR A 485 -45.48 11.42 5.82
N GLU A 486 -45.61 10.63 4.76
CA GLU A 486 -46.91 10.16 4.24
C GLU A 486 -47.65 9.30 5.27
N CYS A 487 -46.96 8.37 5.94
CA CYS A 487 -47.53 7.54 6.98
C CYS A 487 -48.04 8.38 8.17
N SER A 488 -47.26 9.37 8.61
CA SER A 488 -47.64 10.30 9.66
C SER A 488 -48.83 11.18 9.25
N GLN A 489 -48.90 11.63 8.00
CA GLN A 489 -50.05 12.37 7.46
C GLN A 489 -51.33 11.51 7.48
N ARG A 490 -51.30 10.31 6.90
CA ARG A 490 -52.43 9.35 6.91
C ARG A 490 -52.91 9.05 8.34
N ALA A 491 -51.99 8.87 9.28
CA ALA A 491 -52.32 8.64 10.69
C ALA A 491 -53.01 9.86 11.34
N ASN A 492 -52.53 11.08 11.07
CA ASN A 492 -53.14 12.32 11.56
C ASN A 492 -54.51 12.59 10.92
N GLU A 493 -54.70 12.25 9.64
CA GLU A 493 -55.99 12.33 8.94
C GLU A 493 -57.01 11.37 9.56
N GLU A 494 -56.63 10.11 9.81
CA GLU A 494 -57.50 9.14 10.49
C GLU A 494 -57.83 9.53 11.93
N LEU A 495 -56.85 10.03 12.70
CA LEU A 495 -57.11 10.58 14.04
C LEU A 495 -58.09 11.77 13.99
N SER A 496 -57.95 12.66 12.99
CA SER A 496 -58.85 13.79 12.78
C SER A 496 -60.26 13.32 12.38
N ARG A 497 -60.36 12.31 11.51
CA ARG A 497 -61.62 11.69 11.07
C ARG A 497 -62.35 11.03 12.23
N LEU A 498 -61.64 10.24 13.04
CA LEU A 498 -62.17 9.59 14.25
C LEU A 498 -62.57 10.62 15.31
N HIS A 499 -61.79 11.68 15.51
CA HIS A 499 -62.15 12.78 16.40
C HIS A 499 -63.46 13.46 15.95
N ALA A 500 -63.58 13.79 14.67
CA ALA A 500 -64.80 14.36 14.10
C ALA A 500 -66.02 13.40 14.15
N GLN A 501 -65.81 12.08 14.10
CA GLN A 501 -66.87 11.11 14.35
C GLN A 501 -67.27 11.06 15.83
N LEU A 502 -66.31 11.05 16.76
CA LEU A 502 -66.57 11.05 18.21
C LEU A 502 -67.32 12.31 18.67
N VAL A 503 -66.96 13.49 18.14
CA VAL A 503 -67.69 14.74 18.40
C VAL A 503 -69.12 14.65 17.88
N ARG A 504 -69.33 14.25 16.61
CA ARG A 504 -70.68 14.07 16.06
C ARG A 504 -71.54 13.09 16.86
N LEU A 505 -70.98 11.94 17.25
CA LEU A 505 -71.68 10.93 18.06
C LEU A 505 -72.00 11.42 19.48
N ARG A 506 -71.13 12.25 20.09
CA ARG A 506 -71.40 12.89 21.38
C ARG A 506 -72.56 13.88 21.27
N ASP A 507 -72.49 14.78 20.29
CA ASP A 507 -73.46 15.86 20.13
C ASP A 507 -74.85 15.31 19.74
N GLU A 508 -74.88 14.21 18.97
CA GLU A 508 -76.09 13.44 18.66
C GLU A 508 -76.67 12.72 19.89
N ALA A 509 -75.83 12.10 20.72
CA ALA A 509 -76.28 11.49 21.97
C ALA A 509 -76.86 12.54 22.94
N GLU A 510 -76.29 13.75 22.99
CA GLU A 510 -76.85 14.87 23.74
C GLU A 510 -78.19 15.36 23.15
N ARG A 511 -78.30 15.44 21.81
CA ARG A 511 -79.56 15.80 21.12
C ARG A 511 -80.67 14.80 21.47
N LEU A 512 -80.44 13.51 21.28
CA LEU A 512 -81.40 12.44 21.58
C LEU A 512 -81.76 12.39 23.07
N SER A 513 -80.83 12.71 23.98
CA SER A 513 -81.11 12.82 25.41
C SER A 513 -82.05 14.00 25.73
N ARG A 514 -81.82 15.18 25.13
CA ARG A 514 -82.71 16.35 25.25
C ARG A 514 -84.10 16.05 24.68
N GLU A 515 -84.18 15.41 23.52
CA GLU A 515 -85.45 15.07 22.88
C GLU A 515 -86.25 14.04 23.67
N ASN A 516 -85.60 12.99 24.23
CA ASN A 516 -86.27 12.05 25.12
C ASN A 516 -86.83 12.73 26.38
N GLN A 517 -86.07 13.64 27.01
CA GLN A 517 -86.57 14.39 28.16
C GLN A 517 -87.78 15.27 27.80
N GLN A 518 -87.77 15.92 26.63
CA GLN A 518 -88.90 16.71 26.15
C GLN A 518 -90.13 15.84 25.82
N LEU A 519 -89.93 14.70 25.15
CA LEU A 519 -91.00 13.77 24.78
C LEU A 519 -91.63 13.12 26.02
N LEU A 520 -90.82 12.65 26.97
CA LEU A 520 -91.29 12.13 28.26
C LEU A 520 -92.03 13.22 29.05
N GLY A 521 -91.52 14.45 29.08
CA GLY A 521 -92.18 15.59 29.71
C GLY A 521 -93.56 15.90 29.08
N ARG A 522 -93.64 15.94 27.74
CA ARG A 522 -94.89 16.13 27.01
C ARG A 522 -95.86 14.96 27.20
N TYR A 523 -95.37 13.73 27.19
CA TYR A 523 -96.18 12.53 27.42
C TYR A 523 -96.79 12.52 28.82
N VAL A 524 -95.99 12.75 29.87
CA VAL A 524 -96.46 12.83 31.26
C VAL A 524 -97.44 13.99 31.46
N ALA A 525 -97.17 15.16 30.87
CA ALA A 525 -98.07 16.31 30.94
C ALA A 525 -99.42 16.02 30.26
N LYS A 526 -99.42 15.45 29.05
CA LYS A 526 -100.65 15.14 28.31
C LYS A 526 -101.41 13.94 28.88
N ALA A 527 -100.71 12.96 29.45
CA ALA A 527 -101.33 11.85 30.18
C ALA A 527 -102.04 12.36 31.45
N ARG A 528 -101.43 13.24 32.24
CA ARG A 528 -102.11 13.92 33.37
C ARG A 528 -103.29 14.74 32.89
N GLN A 529 -103.13 15.56 31.85
CA GLN A 529 -104.22 16.38 31.32
C GLN A 529 -105.43 15.55 30.86
N LEU A 530 -105.22 14.36 30.30
CA LEU A 530 -106.29 13.42 29.93
C LEU A 530 -106.88 12.67 31.14
N GLN A 531 -106.08 12.43 32.19
CA GLN A 531 -106.52 11.78 33.41
C GLN A 531 -107.33 12.71 34.33
N ASP A 532 -106.96 13.99 34.37
CA ASP A 532 -107.59 15.05 35.16
C ASP A 532 -108.80 15.69 34.44
N GLN A 533 -109.10 15.27 33.20
CA GLN A 533 -110.26 15.76 32.44
C GLN A 533 -111.57 15.19 33.02
N PRO A 534 -112.52 16.04 33.45
CA PRO A 534 -113.82 15.57 33.91
C PRO A 534 -114.63 15.04 32.74
N ILE A 535 -115.19 13.83 32.88
CA ILE A 535 -116.13 13.25 31.91
C ILE A 535 -117.41 14.08 31.95
N ASN A 536 -117.60 14.94 30.95
CA ASN A 536 -118.71 15.87 30.87
C ASN A 536 -119.67 15.41 29.76
N LEU A 537 -120.87 14.96 30.16
CA LEU A 537 -121.90 14.48 29.24
C LEU A 537 -122.86 15.65 28.97
N PRO A 538 -123.11 16.07 27.71
CA PRO A 538 -123.88 17.28 27.44
C PRO A 538 -125.34 17.15 27.89
N ASP A 539 -125.78 18.07 28.74
CA ASP A 539 -127.14 18.10 29.30
C ASP A 539 -128.17 18.73 28.33
N SER A 540 -127.71 19.40 27.27
CA SER A 540 -128.57 20.03 26.26
C SER A 540 -128.27 19.62 24.81
N LEU A 541 -129.30 19.66 23.98
CA LEU A 541 -129.21 19.32 22.54
C LEU A 541 -128.40 20.38 21.74
N GLU A 542 -128.28 21.59 22.27
CA GLU A 542 -127.49 22.68 21.68
C GLU A 542 -125.99 22.51 22.01
N GLU A 543 -125.64 22.12 23.24
CA GLU A 543 -124.27 21.74 23.59
C GLU A 543 -123.81 20.49 22.82
N LEU A 544 -124.67 19.49 22.65
CA LEU A 544 -124.34 18.32 21.82
C LEU A 544 -124.07 18.72 20.36
N ARG A 545 -124.88 19.62 19.78
CA ARG A 545 -124.63 20.15 18.43
C ARG A 545 -123.31 20.92 18.34
N PHE A 546 -123.01 21.74 19.34
CA PHE A 546 -121.74 22.47 19.41
C PHE A 546 -120.54 21.51 19.52
N GLN A 547 -120.60 20.49 20.39
CA GLN A 547 -119.58 19.45 20.50
C GLN A 547 -119.42 18.66 19.19
N CYS A 548 -120.51 18.32 18.50
CA CYS A 548 -120.44 17.67 17.18
C CYS A 548 -119.76 18.54 16.12
N LEU A 549 -120.03 19.85 16.09
CA LEU A 549 -119.35 20.79 15.19
C LEU A 549 -117.88 20.95 15.55
N GLN A 550 -117.55 21.04 16.84
CA GLN A 550 -116.17 21.10 17.31
C GLN A 550 -115.39 19.83 16.96
N LEU A 551 -116.00 18.65 17.10
CA LEU A 551 -115.43 17.37 16.66
C LEU A 551 -115.26 17.30 15.13
N GLN A 552 -116.14 17.93 14.34
CA GLN A 552 -115.96 18.04 12.89
C GLN A 552 -114.82 19.00 12.53
N GLU A 553 -114.69 20.13 13.21
CA GLU A 553 -113.58 21.07 13.02
C GLU A 553 -112.23 20.42 13.39
N ASP A 554 -112.19 19.69 14.50
CA ASP A 554 -111.00 18.96 14.94
C ASP A 554 -110.68 17.76 14.02
N LEU A 555 -111.70 17.10 13.44
CA LEU A 555 -111.49 16.09 12.40
C LEU A 555 -110.86 16.70 11.13
N ILE A 556 -111.31 17.89 10.71
CA ILE A 556 -110.76 18.63 9.57
C ILE A 556 -109.30 19.02 9.85
N LYS A 557 -108.98 19.52 11.05
CA LYS A 557 -107.59 19.82 11.46
C LYS A 557 -106.72 18.57 11.39
N VAL A 558 -107.18 17.44 11.95
CA VAL A 558 -106.45 16.17 11.92
C VAL A 558 -106.26 15.65 10.48
N GLN A 559 -107.21 15.90 9.57
CA GLN A 559 -107.05 15.54 8.15
C GLN A 559 -105.99 16.42 7.45
N LEU A 560 -105.99 17.73 7.67
CA LEU A 560 -104.96 18.64 7.12
C LEU A 560 -103.56 18.37 7.71
N ASP A 561 -103.47 18.11 9.02
CA ASP A 561 -102.23 17.71 9.68
C ASP A 561 -101.72 16.35 9.14
N LYS A 562 -102.63 15.43 8.80
CA LYS A 562 -102.29 14.16 8.16
C LYS A 562 -101.77 14.36 6.73
N GLU A 563 -102.43 15.19 5.91
CA GLU A 563 -102.02 15.46 4.53
C GLU A 563 -100.63 16.11 4.48
N THR A 564 -100.40 17.14 5.30
CA THR A 564 -99.08 17.77 5.42
C THR A 564 -98.02 16.80 5.96
N LEU A 565 -98.37 15.89 6.88
CA LEU A 565 -97.45 14.83 7.32
C LEU A 565 -97.13 13.83 6.19
N GLU A 566 -98.12 13.42 5.39
CA GLU A 566 -97.90 12.55 4.23
C GLU A 566 -97.00 13.21 3.17
N GLU A 567 -97.16 14.52 2.90
CA GLU A 567 -96.27 15.28 2.02
C GLU A 567 -94.84 15.34 2.56
N ASN A 568 -94.67 15.64 3.85
CA ASN A 568 -93.36 15.65 4.51
C ASN A 568 -92.68 14.26 4.46
N LEU A 569 -93.44 13.17 4.67
CA LEU A 569 -92.93 11.80 4.56
C LEU A 569 -92.55 11.45 3.12
N ARG A 570 -93.32 11.88 2.11
CA ARG A 570 -92.96 11.71 0.69
C ARG A 570 -91.65 12.44 0.37
N GLY A 571 -91.47 13.67 0.86
CA GLY A 571 -90.23 14.44 0.72
C GLY A 571 -89.03 13.73 1.37
N GLN A 572 -89.20 13.20 2.59
CA GLN A 572 -88.17 12.42 3.27
C GLN A 572 -87.81 11.12 2.52
N ILE A 573 -88.79 10.40 1.97
CA ILE A 573 -88.56 9.19 1.17
C ILE A 573 -87.75 9.51 -0.10
N LEU A 574 -88.05 10.62 -0.78
CA LEU A 574 -87.27 11.06 -1.94
C LEU A 574 -85.83 11.42 -1.54
N PHE A 575 -85.65 12.24 -0.49
CA PHE A 575 -84.33 12.61 0.01
C PHE A 575 -83.48 11.38 0.39
N LEU A 576 -84.04 10.42 1.13
CA LEU A 576 -83.35 9.19 1.51
C LEU A 576 -83.00 8.31 0.31
N ARG A 577 -83.84 8.32 -0.74
CA ARG A 577 -83.57 7.59 -1.99
C ARG A 577 -82.42 8.23 -2.78
N ASP A 578 -82.39 9.55 -2.87
CA ASP A 578 -81.33 10.30 -3.54
C ASP A 578 -80.00 10.16 -2.78
N GLN A 579 -80.05 10.22 -1.45
CA GLN A 579 -78.88 9.95 -0.59
C GLN A 579 -78.36 8.52 -0.80
N ALA A 580 -79.23 7.50 -0.77
CA ALA A 580 -78.81 6.11 -1.02
C ALA A 580 -78.24 5.89 -2.43
N SER A 581 -78.72 6.63 -3.43
CA SER A 581 -78.19 6.65 -4.80
C SER A 581 -76.79 7.26 -4.84
N ALA A 582 -76.59 8.41 -4.18
CA ALA A 582 -75.29 9.06 -4.06
C ALA A 582 -74.26 8.19 -3.32
N ASP A 583 -74.66 7.58 -2.19
CA ASP A 583 -73.83 6.65 -1.42
C ASP A 583 -73.43 5.42 -2.25
N MET A 584 -74.35 4.87 -3.07
CA MET A 584 -74.05 3.75 -3.97
C MET A 584 -73.05 4.15 -5.07
N ASN A 585 -73.19 5.34 -5.65
CA ASN A 585 -72.25 5.85 -6.66
C ASN A 585 -70.86 6.09 -6.07
N CYS A 586 -70.79 6.69 -4.87
CA CYS A 586 -69.55 6.88 -4.13
C CYS A 586 -68.89 5.52 -3.80
N LYS A 587 -69.67 4.54 -3.33
CA LYS A 587 -69.19 3.17 -3.10
C LYS A 587 -68.61 2.53 -4.36
N GLN A 588 -69.29 2.63 -5.49
CA GLN A 588 -68.79 2.08 -6.76
C GLN A 588 -67.48 2.73 -7.19
N GLU A 589 -67.32 4.04 -6.96
CA GLU A 589 -66.07 4.73 -7.29
C GLU A 589 -64.91 4.29 -6.41
N ILE A 590 -65.14 4.11 -5.10
CA ILE A 590 -64.17 3.52 -4.19
C ILE A 590 -63.83 2.07 -4.61
N GLU A 591 -64.82 1.28 -5.05
CA GLU A 591 -64.57 -0.07 -5.58
C GLU A 591 -63.72 -0.05 -6.88
N ARG A 592 -63.88 0.96 -7.74
CA ARG A 592 -63.02 1.16 -8.93
C ARG A 592 -61.60 1.56 -8.57
N THR A 593 -61.40 2.48 -7.61
CA THR A 593 -60.05 2.88 -7.19
C THR A 593 -59.32 1.72 -6.51
N LEU A 594 -59.97 1.03 -5.57
CA LEU A 594 -59.39 -0.13 -4.88
C LEU A 594 -59.07 -1.29 -5.83
N THR A 595 -59.88 -1.53 -6.87
CA THR A 595 -59.57 -2.56 -7.88
C THR A 595 -58.43 -2.14 -8.81
N HIS A 596 -58.28 -0.85 -9.11
CA HIS A 596 -57.11 -0.33 -9.83
C HIS A 596 -55.82 -0.48 -9.01
N GLU A 597 -55.84 -0.07 -7.74
CA GLU A 597 -54.72 -0.22 -6.80
C GLU A 597 -54.32 -1.69 -6.60
N ALA A 598 -55.30 -2.59 -6.43
CA ALA A 598 -55.04 -4.03 -6.31
C ALA A 598 -54.38 -4.62 -7.57
N ASN A 599 -54.74 -4.16 -8.76
CA ASN A 599 -54.14 -4.60 -10.02
C ASN A 599 -52.71 -4.03 -10.19
N GLU A 600 -52.46 -2.79 -9.77
CA GLU A 600 -51.13 -2.18 -9.83
C GLU A 600 -50.18 -2.82 -8.81
N LEU A 601 -50.63 -3.07 -7.58
CA LEU A 601 -49.87 -3.87 -6.59
C LEU A 601 -49.59 -5.29 -7.09
N ARG A 602 -50.53 -5.91 -7.83
CA ARG A 602 -50.31 -7.21 -8.47
C ARG A 602 -49.19 -7.14 -9.50
N ARG A 603 -49.22 -6.13 -10.38
CA ARG A 603 -48.20 -5.87 -11.41
C ARG A 603 -46.81 -5.63 -10.79
N GLN A 604 -46.74 -4.89 -9.69
CA GLN A 604 -45.50 -4.65 -8.94
C GLN A 604 -44.97 -5.93 -8.29
N LEU A 605 -45.83 -6.77 -7.70
CA LEU A 605 -45.44 -8.09 -7.20
C LEU A 605 -44.89 -8.98 -8.32
N ASP A 606 -45.56 -9.03 -9.48
CA ASP A 606 -45.10 -9.81 -10.63
C ASP A 606 -43.70 -9.33 -11.09
N GLN A 607 -43.46 -8.01 -11.15
CA GLN A 607 -42.12 -7.44 -11.43
C GLN A 607 -41.07 -7.86 -10.39
N LEU A 608 -41.38 -7.74 -9.10
CA LEU A 608 -40.47 -8.15 -8.03
C LEU A 608 -40.16 -9.65 -8.06
N THR A 609 -41.14 -10.50 -8.42
CA THR A 609 -40.88 -11.93 -8.61
C THR A 609 -39.96 -12.21 -9.80
N GLY A 610 -40.12 -11.48 -10.91
CA GLY A 610 -39.22 -11.59 -12.06
C GLY A 610 -37.78 -11.18 -11.73
N ILE A 611 -37.59 -10.09 -10.97
CA ILE A 611 -36.27 -9.65 -10.49
C ILE A 611 -35.65 -10.72 -9.55
N ARG A 612 -36.45 -11.29 -8.64
CA ARG A 612 -35.99 -12.37 -7.75
C ARG A 612 -35.55 -13.62 -8.52
N GLU A 613 -36.27 -14.00 -9.58
CA GLU A 613 -35.87 -15.13 -10.44
C GLU A 613 -34.60 -14.84 -11.25
N GLN A 614 -34.38 -13.60 -11.69
CA GLN A 614 -33.14 -13.18 -12.33
C GLN A 614 -31.96 -13.24 -11.34
N LEU A 615 -32.16 -12.75 -10.11
CA LEU A 615 -31.14 -12.78 -9.06
C LEU A 615 -30.75 -14.22 -8.68
N GLU A 616 -31.70 -15.16 -8.60
CA GLU A 616 -31.38 -16.56 -8.31
C GLU A 616 -30.63 -17.23 -9.47
N LYS A 617 -30.93 -16.90 -10.73
CA LYS A 617 -30.15 -17.38 -11.89
C LYS A 617 -28.71 -16.86 -11.86
N GLU A 618 -28.53 -15.57 -11.55
CA GLU A 618 -27.22 -14.95 -11.36
C GLU A 618 -26.45 -15.55 -10.17
N ARG A 619 -27.15 -15.92 -9.09
CA ARG A 619 -26.56 -16.62 -7.95
C ARG A 619 -26.06 -18.02 -8.33
N GLN A 620 -26.88 -18.80 -9.05
CA GLN A 620 -26.48 -20.12 -9.56
C GLN A 620 -25.32 -20.03 -10.55
N LEU A 621 -25.29 -19.01 -11.41
CA LEU A 621 -24.19 -18.79 -12.34
C LEU A 621 -22.88 -18.44 -11.59
N ARG A 622 -22.95 -17.58 -10.57
CA ARG A 622 -21.80 -17.30 -9.69
C ARG A 622 -21.28 -18.56 -9.00
N GLU A 623 -22.16 -19.38 -8.42
CA GLU A 623 -21.79 -20.64 -7.75
C GLU A 623 -21.12 -21.63 -8.72
N GLN A 624 -21.58 -21.71 -9.98
CA GLN A 624 -20.92 -22.51 -11.02
C GLN A 624 -19.53 -21.97 -11.38
N LYS A 625 -19.38 -20.64 -11.47
CA LYS A 625 -18.09 -19.99 -11.76
C LYS A 625 -17.11 -20.16 -10.60
N GLU A 626 -17.56 -20.03 -9.36
CA GLU A 626 -16.78 -20.28 -8.15
C GLU A 626 -16.27 -21.73 -8.11
N LYS A 627 -17.13 -22.73 -8.35
CA LYS A 627 -16.70 -24.14 -8.48
C LYS A 627 -15.68 -24.35 -9.60
N SER A 628 -15.80 -23.63 -10.71
CA SER A 628 -14.81 -23.70 -11.79
C SER A 628 -13.48 -23.03 -11.44
N LEU A 629 -13.51 -21.96 -10.63
CA LEU A 629 -12.33 -21.27 -10.11
C LEU A 629 -11.59 -22.19 -9.11
N GLN A 630 -12.29 -22.73 -8.12
CA GLN A 630 -11.76 -23.71 -7.16
C GLN A 630 -11.11 -24.92 -7.85
N ALA A 631 -11.70 -25.42 -8.94
CA ALA A 631 -11.13 -26.51 -9.73
C ALA A 631 -9.85 -26.10 -10.48
N CYS A 632 -9.75 -24.85 -10.94
CA CYS A 632 -8.54 -24.29 -11.54
C CYS A 632 -7.45 -24.03 -10.50
N GLU A 633 -7.80 -23.48 -9.34
CA GLU A 633 -6.90 -23.25 -8.20
C GLU A 633 -6.30 -24.56 -7.70
N ALA A 634 -7.12 -25.60 -7.48
CA ALA A 634 -6.65 -26.94 -7.11
C ALA A 634 -5.68 -27.53 -8.15
N ARG A 635 -5.92 -27.27 -9.44
CA ARG A 635 -5.01 -27.71 -10.53
C ARG A 635 -3.72 -26.90 -10.57
N LEU A 636 -3.75 -25.61 -10.26
CA LEU A 636 -2.55 -24.77 -10.13
C LEU A 636 -1.71 -25.21 -8.94
N ALA A 637 -2.31 -25.41 -7.76
CA ALA A 637 -1.63 -25.95 -6.58
C ALA A 637 -0.95 -27.30 -6.86
N GLN A 638 -1.63 -28.21 -7.59
CA GLN A 638 -1.05 -29.48 -8.03
C GLN A 638 0.16 -29.28 -8.98
N LEU A 639 0.10 -28.30 -9.89
CA LEU A 639 1.21 -27.99 -10.81
C LEU A 639 2.39 -27.34 -10.09
N THR A 640 2.16 -26.42 -9.15
CA THR A 640 3.21 -25.79 -8.34
C THR A 640 3.96 -26.85 -7.54
N SER A 641 3.25 -27.75 -6.85
CA SER A 641 3.88 -28.88 -6.14
C SER A 641 4.75 -29.76 -7.04
N GLN A 642 4.31 -30.05 -8.27
CA GLN A 642 5.13 -30.79 -9.25
C GLN A 642 6.36 -30.01 -9.73
N LEU A 643 6.29 -28.68 -9.79
CA LEU A 643 7.43 -27.83 -10.13
C LEU A 643 8.44 -27.78 -8.99
N ASP A 644 8.00 -27.64 -7.74
CA ASP A 644 8.87 -27.63 -6.56
C ASP A 644 9.63 -28.94 -6.40
N GLU A 645 8.96 -30.09 -6.57
CA GLU A 645 9.63 -31.41 -6.57
C GLU A 645 10.71 -31.50 -7.65
N ARG A 646 10.46 -30.92 -8.84
CA ARG A 646 11.44 -30.89 -9.94
C ARG A 646 12.60 -29.93 -9.66
N VAL A 647 12.34 -28.76 -9.06
CA VAL A 647 13.38 -27.80 -8.66
C VAL A 647 14.29 -28.43 -7.60
N VAL A 648 13.73 -29.04 -6.55
CA VAL A 648 14.52 -29.73 -5.51
C VAL A 648 15.32 -30.90 -6.09
N SER A 649 14.78 -31.63 -7.07
CA SER A 649 15.50 -32.69 -7.77
C SER A 649 16.68 -32.14 -8.58
N LEU A 650 16.48 -31.05 -9.33
CA LEU A 650 17.51 -30.39 -10.12
C LEU A 650 18.60 -29.74 -9.25
N GLN A 651 18.23 -29.10 -8.14
CA GLN A 651 19.18 -28.55 -7.15
C GLN A 651 20.07 -29.65 -6.58
N ARG A 652 19.48 -30.76 -6.13
CA ARG A 652 20.24 -31.92 -5.64
C ARG A 652 21.19 -32.50 -6.71
N GLY A 653 20.78 -32.50 -7.98
CA GLY A 653 21.64 -32.88 -9.10
C GLY A 653 22.78 -31.89 -9.35
N HIS A 654 22.51 -30.59 -9.21
CA HIS A 654 23.51 -29.53 -9.29
C HIS A 654 24.55 -29.65 -8.19
N ASP A 655 24.13 -29.82 -6.92
CA ASP A 655 25.04 -29.97 -5.78
C ASP A 655 25.94 -31.21 -5.93
N GLN A 656 25.39 -32.31 -6.45
CA GLN A 656 26.17 -33.51 -6.80
C GLN A 656 27.21 -33.21 -7.89
N LEU A 657 26.83 -32.50 -8.96
CA LEU A 657 27.78 -32.12 -10.01
C LEU A 657 28.86 -31.18 -9.49
N THR A 658 28.50 -30.16 -8.70
CA THR A 658 29.44 -29.21 -8.09
C THR A 658 30.44 -29.92 -7.18
N THR A 659 29.99 -30.80 -6.28
CA THR A 659 30.91 -31.57 -5.41
C THR A 659 31.76 -32.60 -6.18
N THR A 660 31.33 -33.08 -7.35
CA THR A 660 32.22 -33.89 -8.23
C THR A 660 33.23 -33.03 -8.98
N LYS A 661 32.85 -31.82 -9.39
CA LYS A 661 33.73 -30.85 -10.04
C LYS A 661 34.86 -30.43 -9.10
N GLU A 662 34.54 -30.04 -7.86
CA GLU A 662 35.52 -29.65 -6.84
C GLU A 662 36.59 -30.74 -6.63
N LYS A 663 36.16 -32.00 -6.46
CA LYS A 663 37.08 -33.15 -6.31
C LYS A 663 37.98 -33.38 -7.53
N LEU A 664 37.47 -33.12 -8.74
CA LEU A 664 38.28 -33.21 -9.96
C LEU A 664 39.25 -32.04 -10.10
N GLU A 665 38.87 -30.83 -9.66
CA GLU A 665 39.76 -29.66 -9.61
C GLU A 665 40.88 -29.85 -8.56
N GLU A 666 40.56 -30.38 -7.37
CA GLU A 666 41.55 -30.82 -6.38
C GLU A 666 42.53 -31.85 -6.96
N GLU A 667 42.04 -32.89 -7.64
CA GLU A 667 42.88 -33.90 -8.26
C GLU A 667 43.79 -33.32 -9.37
N VAL A 668 43.27 -32.40 -10.18
CA VAL A 668 44.07 -31.69 -11.21
C VAL A 668 45.16 -30.84 -10.58
N THR A 669 44.88 -30.09 -9.51
CA THR A 669 45.91 -29.29 -8.82
C THR A 669 46.98 -30.17 -8.19
N ARG A 670 46.58 -31.29 -7.56
CA ARG A 670 47.49 -32.29 -6.98
C ARG A 670 48.40 -32.92 -8.03
N LEU A 671 47.85 -33.29 -9.19
CA LEU A 671 48.65 -33.85 -10.30
C LEU A 671 49.61 -32.81 -10.89
N ARG A 672 49.18 -31.55 -11.06
CA ARG A 672 50.08 -30.45 -11.49
C ARG A 672 51.24 -30.24 -10.52
N GLY A 673 50.99 -30.25 -9.21
CA GLY A 673 52.04 -30.16 -8.19
C GLY A 673 53.06 -31.30 -8.29
N ARG A 674 52.60 -32.55 -8.51
CA ARG A 674 53.49 -33.70 -8.72
C ARG A 674 54.34 -33.58 -9.99
N VAL A 675 53.76 -33.10 -11.09
CA VAL A 675 54.50 -32.85 -12.34
C VAL A 675 55.59 -31.79 -12.11
N GLN A 676 55.27 -30.70 -11.40
CA GLN A 676 56.25 -29.68 -11.05
C GLN A 676 57.40 -30.22 -10.18
N THR A 677 57.10 -31.04 -9.17
CA THR A 677 58.13 -31.69 -8.34
C THR A 677 59.05 -32.58 -9.18
N LEU A 678 58.48 -33.47 -10.01
CA LEU A 678 59.25 -34.36 -10.89
C LEU A 678 60.11 -33.59 -11.90
N GLN A 679 59.61 -32.46 -12.43
CA GLN A 679 60.41 -31.59 -13.29
C GLN A 679 61.62 -31.03 -12.53
N THR A 680 61.45 -30.52 -11.31
CA THR A 680 62.59 -30.02 -10.52
C THR A 680 63.58 -31.12 -10.14
N GLU A 681 63.14 -32.34 -9.88
CA GLU A 681 64.02 -33.49 -9.65
C GLU A 681 64.82 -33.86 -10.91
N LEU A 682 64.17 -33.83 -12.08
CA LEU A 682 64.82 -34.05 -13.37
C LEU A 682 65.87 -32.97 -13.66
N ASP A 683 65.50 -31.69 -13.58
CA ASP A 683 66.39 -30.54 -13.82
C ASP A 683 67.64 -30.59 -12.92
N ASN A 684 67.46 -30.95 -11.65
CA ASN A 684 68.54 -31.16 -10.68
C ASN A 684 69.43 -32.35 -11.09
N SER A 685 68.84 -33.47 -11.50
CA SER A 685 69.60 -34.65 -11.95
C SER A 685 70.41 -34.37 -13.22
N GLU A 686 69.85 -33.59 -14.16
CA GLU A 686 70.53 -33.12 -15.37
C GLU A 686 71.67 -32.14 -15.05
N ALA A 687 71.51 -31.29 -14.03
CA ALA A 687 72.57 -30.41 -13.55
C ALA A 687 73.74 -31.21 -12.97
N VAL A 688 73.46 -32.17 -12.09
CA VAL A 688 74.49 -33.07 -11.52
C VAL A 688 75.22 -33.86 -12.62
N GLN A 689 74.50 -34.37 -13.63
CA GLN A 689 75.12 -35.05 -14.77
C GLN A 689 76.03 -34.11 -15.58
N ARG A 690 75.58 -32.87 -15.88
CA ARG A 690 76.39 -31.86 -16.58
C ARG A 690 77.68 -31.55 -15.82
N ASP A 691 77.62 -31.44 -14.50
CA ASP A 691 78.81 -31.14 -13.69
C ASP A 691 79.75 -32.34 -13.56
N PHE A 692 79.23 -33.57 -13.46
CA PHE A 692 80.06 -34.78 -13.53
C PHE A 692 80.82 -34.89 -14.86
N VAL A 693 80.18 -34.54 -15.98
CA VAL A 693 80.85 -34.47 -17.29
C VAL A 693 81.98 -33.42 -17.29
N LYS A 694 81.74 -32.20 -16.81
CA LYS A 694 82.78 -31.15 -16.70
C LYS A 694 83.95 -31.57 -15.81
N LEU A 695 83.67 -32.21 -14.66
CA LEU A 695 84.68 -32.70 -13.73
C LEU A 695 85.54 -33.81 -14.37
N SER A 696 84.91 -34.78 -15.04
CA SER A 696 85.63 -35.87 -15.73
C SER A 696 86.51 -35.37 -16.88
N GLN A 697 86.04 -34.39 -17.67
CA GLN A 697 86.83 -33.72 -18.71
C GLN A 697 88.01 -32.95 -18.11
N SER A 698 87.78 -32.19 -17.03
CA SER A 698 88.83 -31.43 -16.35
C SER A 698 89.93 -32.36 -15.80
N LEU A 699 89.53 -33.47 -15.18
CA LEU A 699 90.45 -34.52 -14.70
C LEU A 699 91.24 -35.18 -15.85
N GLN A 700 90.60 -35.47 -16.99
CA GLN A 700 91.30 -36.01 -18.17
C GLN A 700 92.36 -35.03 -18.70
N VAL A 701 92.03 -33.75 -18.80
CA VAL A 701 92.99 -32.69 -19.20
C VAL A 701 94.15 -32.60 -18.20
N GLU A 702 93.89 -32.73 -16.91
CA GLU A 702 94.90 -32.68 -15.86
C GLU A 702 95.83 -33.91 -15.85
N LEU A 703 95.28 -35.11 -16.08
CA LEU A 703 96.05 -36.34 -16.25
C LEU A 703 96.93 -36.30 -17.52
N GLU A 704 96.44 -35.75 -18.62
CA GLU A 704 97.24 -35.63 -19.85
C GLU A 704 98.34 -34.57 -19.72
N LYS A 705 98.11 -33.46 -18.97
CA LYS A 705 99.19 -32.54 -18.56
C LYS A 705 100.28 -33.24 -17.75
N ILE A 706 99.91 -34.15 -16.84
CA ILE A 706 100.88 -34.94 -16.07
C ILE A 706 101.70 -35.85 -16.99
N ARG A 707 101.05 -36.58 -17.92
CA ARG A 707 101.76 -37.43 -18.91
C ARG A 707 102.74 -36.64 -19.78
N GLN A 708 102.38 -35.42 -20.18
CA GLN A 708 103.28 -34.54 -20.93
C GLN A 708 104.46 -34.10 -20.06
N SER A 709 104.24 -33.79 -18.78
CA SER A 709 105.31 -33.39 -17.85
C SER A 709 106.30 -34.52 -17.51
N ASP A 710 105.91 -35.79 -17.60
CA ASP A 710 106.81 -36.95 -17.43
C ASP A 710 107.80 -37.12 -18.61
N SER A 711 107.68 -36.34 -19.69
CA SER A 711 108.67 -36.29 -20.78
C SER A 711 109.80 -35.28 -20.55
N GLU A 712 109.71 -34.42 -19.54
CA GLU A 712 110.80 -33.52 -19.14
C GLU A 712 111.84 -34.25 -18.28
N VAL A 713 113.14 -33.96 -18.49
CA VAL A 713 114.21 -34.53 -17.65
C VAL A 713 114.04 -34.03 -16.21
N ARG A 714 113.61 -34.94 -15.33
CA ARG A 714 113.27 -34.63 -13.93
C ARG A 714 114.42 -34.04 -13.13
N TRP A 715 115.68 -34.33 -13.49
CA TRP A 715 116.86 -33.74 -12.86
C TRP A 715 117.39 -32.58 -13.70
N GLN A 716 117.32 -31.36 -13.17
CA GLN A 716 117.86 -30.18 -13.85
C GLN A 716 119.37 -30.07 -13.64
N HIS A 717 120.14 -29.82 -14.69
CA HIS A 717 121.57 -29.54 -14.57
C HIS A 717 121.81 -28.12 -14.07
N GLU A 718 122.94 -27.91 -13.38
CA GLU A 718 123.23 -26.62 -12.74
C GLU A 718 123.44 -25.49 -13.75
N ASP A 719 123.86 -25.79 -14.97
CA ASP A 719 124.09 -24.84 -16.05
C ASP A 719 122.79 -24.29 -16.65
N ASP A 720 121.70 -25.07 -16.62
CA ASP A 720 120.43 -24.74 -17.28
C ASP A 720 119.53 -23.81 -16.44
N VAL A 721 119.80 -23.66 -15.14
CA VAL A 721 118.88 -22.99 -14.20
C VAL A 721 119.50 -21.74 -13.58
N ASN A 722 119.13 -20.57 -14.10
CA ASN A 722 119.58 -19.27 -13.61
C ASN A 722 118.64 -18.63 -12.57
N GLU A 723 117.44 -19.17 -12.37
CA GLU A 723 116.43 -18.69 -11.41
C GLU A 723 115.87 -19.83 -10.55
N CYS A 724 115.53 -19.54 -9.30
CA CYS A 724 114.85 -20.50 -8.43
C CYS A 724 113.45 -20.86 -8.97
N ASN A 725 113.19 -22.16 -9.17
CA ASN A 725 111.88 -22.67 -9.62
C ASN A 725 110.71 -22.38 -8.63
N GLY A 726 110.99 -21.92 -7.40
CA GLY A 726 109.98 -21.61 -6.39
C GLY A 726 109.65 -20.11 -6.26
N CYS A 727 110.69 -19.27 -6.24
CA CYS A 727 110.54 -17.83 -5.97
C CYS A 727 111.16 -16.92 -7.04
N LYS A 728 111.59 -17.46 -8.19
CA LYS A 728 112.17 -16.74 -9.34
C LYS A 728 113.45 -15.91 -9.06
N LYS A 729 113.99 -15.93 -7.83
CA LYS A 729 115.26 -15.26 -7.47
C LYS A 729 116.44 -15.87 -8.25
N ALA A 730 117.34 -15.02 -8.76
CA ALA A 730 118.52 -15.44 -9.51
C ALA A 730 119.51 -16.28 -8.68
N LEU A 731 120.10 -17.31 -9.28
CA LEU A 731 121.04 -18.26 -8.66
C LEU A 731 122.47 -18.02 -9.16
N HIS A 732 123.41 -17.81 -8.23
CA HIS A 732 124.77 -17.38 -8.55
C HIS A 732 125.67 -18.56 -8.99
N SER A 733 126.27 -18.47 -10.19
CA SER A 733 126.97 -19.55 -10.90
C SER A 733 128.33 -20.02 -10.33
N ARG A 734 128.62 -19.82 -9.04
CA ARG A 734 129.91 -20.19 -8.41
C ARG A 734 129.79 -21.01 -7.11
N LYS A 735 128.63 -21.61 -6.87
CA LYS A 735 128.41 -22.66 -5.85
C LYS A 735 127.41 -23.68 -6.40
N GLU A 736 127.55 -24.94 -5.99
CA GLU A 736 126.60 -26.03 -6.28
C GLU A 736 125.16 -25.56 -5.98
N LYS A 737 124.23 -25.84 -6.90
CA LYS A 737 122.86 -25.35 -6.86
C LYS A 737 121.95 -26.47 -6.34
N PRO A 738 121.28 -26.32 -5.18
CA PRO A 738 120.61 -27.44 -4.54
C PRO A 738 119.31 -27.85 -5.25
N HIS A 739 119.13 -29.16 -5.42
CA HIS A 739 117.96 -29.79 -6.03
C HIS A 739 116.92 -30.18 -4.98
N CYS A 740 115.65 -30.25 -5.40
CA CYS A 740 114.59 -30.90 -4.63
C CYS A 740 114.71 -32.42 -4.75
N ASN A 741 114.87 -33.12 -3.62
CA ASN A 741 115.03 -34.58 -3.59
C ASN A 741 113.77 -35.37 -4.04
N HIS A 742 112.65 -34.69 -4.32
CA HIS A 742 111.49 -35.30 -4.94
C HIS A 742 111.39 -35.01 -6.44
N CYS A 743 111.29 -33.73 -6.83
CA CYS A 743 111.03 -33.34 -8.22
C CYS A 743 112.29 -33.06 -9.06
N GLY A 744 113.49 -33.11 -8.48
CA GLY A 744 114.78 -32.94 -9.16
C GLY A 744 115.04 -31.55 -9.77
N LYS A 745 114.11 -30.60 -9.61
CA LYS A 745 114.27 -29.19 -10.01
C LYS A 745 115.15 -28.43 -9.02
N ILE A 746 115.84 -27.39 -9.50
CA ILE A 746 116.77 -26.57 -8.70
C ILE A 746 116.05 -25.41 -8.01
N PHE A 747 116.41 -25.10 -6.76
CA PHE A 747 115.83 -24.00 -5.98
C PHE A 747 116.90 -23.23 -5.19
N CYS A 748 116.55 -22.06 -4.64
CA CYS A 748 117.38 -21.41 -3.63
C CYS A 748 117.23 -22.13 -2.27
N THR A 749 118.17 -21.90 -1.36
CA THR A 749 118.17 -22.45 0.00
C THR A 749 116.91 -22.09 0.81
N GLU A 750 116.35 -20.89 0.63
CA GLU A 750 115.09 -20.48 1.26
C GLU A 750 113.91 -21.37 0.82
N CYS A 751 113.84 -21.71 -0.48
CA CYS A 751 112.79 -22.56 -1.04
C CYS A 751 113.00 -24.07 -0.83
N LEU A 752 114.17 -24.50 -0.34
CA LEU A 752 114.50 -25.87 0.05
C LEU A 752 114.64 -26.06 1.56
N GLY A 753 114.19 -25.09 2.37
CA GLY A 753 114.24 -25.18 3.83
C GLY A 753 113.32 -26.24 4.45
N ARG A 754 112.44 -26.89 3.67
CA ARG A 754 111.51 -27.92 4.15
C ARG A 754 112.05 -29.33 3.92
N VAL A 755 111.81 -30.22 4.87
CA VAL A 755 112.41 -31.56 4.90
C VAL A 755 111.33 -32.61 5.19
N VAL A 756 111.15 -33.55 4.26
CA VAL A 756 110.24 -34.69 4.44
C VAL A 756 111.04 -35.93 4.84
N ARG A 757 110.50 -36.73 5.77
CA ARG A 757 111.08 -38.03 6.17
C ARG A 757 110.49 -39.13 5.30
N SER A 758 111.31 -39.80 4.49
CA SER A 758 110.84 -40.81 3.54
C SER A 758 111.73 -42.06 3.50
N GLY A 759 111.21 -43.11 2.87
CA GLY A 759 111.83 -44.43 2.72
C GLY A 759 111.90 -45.26 4.01
N PRO A 760 112.34 -46.54 3.93
CA PRO A 760 112.26 -47.52 5.02
C PRO A 760 113.07 -47.19 6.29
N LYS A 761 113.93 -46.15 6.24
CA LYS A 761 114.77 -45.70 7.36
C LYS A 761 114.47 -44.25 7.79
N LEU A 762 113.31 -43.70 7.39
CA LEU A 762 112.82 -42.35 7.76
C LEU A 762 113.89 -41.25 7.63
N ARG A 763 114.62 -41.28 6.51
CA ARG A 763 115.73 -40.35 6.26
C ARG A 763 115.17 -38.97 5.89
N PRO A 764 115.78 -37.87 6.36
CA PRO A 764 115.40 -36.52 5.98
C PRO A 764 115.82 -36.24 4.52
N PHE A 765 114.88 -35.77 3.70
CA PHE A 765 115.12 -35.31 2.34
C PHE A 765 114.61 -33.87 2.19
N ALA A 766 115.48 -32.96 1.76
CA ALA A 766 115.09 -31.58 1.44
C ALA A 766 114.22 -31.54 0.18
N VAL A 767 113.07 -30.88 0.26
CA VAL A 767 112.10 -30.79 -0.85
C VAL A 767 111.51 -29.39 -0.92
N CYS A 768 111.10 -28.96 -2.11
CA CYS A 768 110.46 -27.65 -2.28
C CYS A 768 109.06 -27.63 -1.66
N ASN A 769 108.52 -26.43 -1.43
CA ASN A 769 107.22 -26.23 -0.77
C ASN A 769 106.07 -27.07 -1.37
N VAL A 770 105.99 -27.17 -2.70
CA VAL A 770 104.95 -27.96 -3.42
C VAL A 770 105.16 -29.46 -3.21
N CYS A 771 106.39 -29.94 -3.22
CA CYS A 771 106.69 -31.35 -2.93
C CYS A 771 106.50 -31.69 -1.45
N HIS A 772 106.67 -30.73 -0.54
CA HIS A 772 106.34 -30.92 0.88
C HIS A 772 104.85 -31.19 1.06
N THR A 773 103.98 -30.35 0.50
CA THR A 773 102.52 -30.50 0.56
C THR A 773 101.97 -31.74 -0.16
N LEU A 774 102.77 -32.39 -1.02
CA LEU A 774 102.40 -33.63 -1.72
C LEU A 774 102.90 -34.89 -1.00
N LEU A 775 103.95 -34.80 -0.18
CA LEU A 775 104.61 -35.95 0.45
C LEU A 775 104.41 -36.02 1.97
N ASP A 776 104.12 -34.90 2.62
CA ASP A 776 103.78 -34.85 4.04
C ASP A 776 102.26 -34.95 4.22
N ARG A 777 101.81 -35.95 4.99
CA ARG A 777 100.38 -36.24 5.18
C ARG A 777 99.72 -35.26 6.16
N ASP A 778 100.50 -34.60 6.99
CA ASP A 778 100.01 -33.68 8.03
C ASP A 778 100.05 -32.21 7.58
N THR A 779 100.58 -31.94 6.38
CA THR A 779 100.54 -30.62 5.74
C THR A 779 99.30 -30.50 4.86
N ALA A 780 98.51 -29.43 5.02
CA ALA A 780 97.38 -29.12 4.14
C ALA A 780 97.83 -29.00 2.66
N PRO A 781 97.07 -29.53 1.67
CA PRO A 781 97.44 -29.45 0.27
C PRO A 781 97.71 -28.01 -0.18
N TYR A 782 98.70 -27.81 -1.06
CA TYR A 782 99.11 -26.47 -1.55
C TYR A 782 97.92 -25.64 -2.08
N PHE A 783 96.96 -26.32 -2.71
CA PHE A 783 95.75 -25.76 -3.31
C PHE A 783 94.58 -25.54 -2.33
N SER A 784 94.76 -25.81 -1.03
CA SER A 784 93.71 -25.61 -0.01
C SER A 784 93.71 -24.22 0.61
N SER A 785 94.61 -23.32 0.18
CA SER A 785 94.81 -22.01 0.80
C SER A 785 93.86 -20.93 0.28
N GLU A 786 93.44 -21.01 -0.99
CA GLU A 786 92.53 -20.06 -1.65
C GLU A 786 91.66 -20.82 -2.68
N PRO A 787 90.33 -20.62 -2.71
CA PRO A 787 89.48 -21.20 -3.74
C PRO A 787 89.77 -20.53 -5.10
N PRO A 788 89.75 -21.28 -6.22
CA PRO A 788 89.89 -20.67 -7.54
C PRO A 788 88.72 -19.70 -7.77
N GLN A 789 89.02 -18.43 -8.07
CA GLN A 789 87.99 -17.50 -8.49
C GLN A 789 87.35 -18.02 -9.78
N THR A 790 86.05 -18.26 -9.74
CA THR A 790 85.26 -18.57 -10.93
C THR A 790 85.40 -17.41 -11.91
N PRO A 791 85.80 -17.64 -13.18
CA PRO A 791 85.73 -16.59 -14.18
C PRO A 791 84.26 -16.18 -14.36
N SER A 792 84.01 -14.87 -14.41
CA SER A 792 82.73 -14.28 -14.82
C SER A 792 82.47 -14.49 -16.31
#